data_AF-A0A9X0LCF2-F1
#
_entry.id   AF-A0A9X0LCF2-F1
#
_cell.length_a   1.000
_cell.length_b   1.000
_cell.length_c   1.000
_cell.angle_alpha   90.00
_cell.angle_beta   90.00
_cell.angle_gamma   90.00
#
_symmetry.space_group_name_H-M   'P 1'
#
loop_
_entity.id
_entity.type
_entity.pdbx_description
1 polymer ?
#
loop_
_entity_poly.entity_id
_entity_poly.type
_entity_poly.pdbx_seq_one_letter_code
_entity_poly.pdbx_strand_id
1 'polypeptide(L)'
;MRFDSMVDAIGHTPLVRLRTSGDVQLFAKLELQNPYGMKDRVAREVVLAARESGELAPGAPIVESSSGTLALGLALVGTVLGHPVHIVTDPRIDPITLAKLRSLGCVVHVVPAMARHGWQSARLERLADLRRELPGAYWPQQYGNPLNPRAYQALAREIVADLGPVDVLVGSVGSGGSLCGAARALRAYRPQLRVVAVDCVGSVLFGQPDLPRRRQSGLGNSLHPENLDHTVIDEVHWLNDREAFAATRDLAREQGIFAGNSAGSVYQVMKGLTGLLAPGTRVVGILPDRGDRYAENLYDDGYWVEQKLDDLPLAREPVQVPYGSRVTSWSYAPVPPRELVFVESNTTGTGMLALHQAVRLGLRPVLLTHRPGRYRGLPETPAEVVECDTNDVDALRALLSRRRSLAGVTTTSEFYLETAATLAGGLGLPGSSADAVAVCRDKARTRDLLSRAGLPQPRYSVVRAPHEVAAAVARAGLPCVVKPTSDSASTGVRLCRTEAEAQAQVATLLAVTVNVRGQATYAAVLVEQYLAGAEVSVETFAADGRVEIVGITDKTIGPEPYFVETGHIFPAPHRPESEAIRQTARSALAAVGLAHGAAHVEMRLTEAGPVVVEINARLAGGMIPELIRLATGLNLVERQLRAASGLPLEPLAPATRYAGIRFLTTATTGVLHAVDGAEEAAALPGVHDVTVTARVGAAVGPATDAYGRLGWVIADGDSPEQVRARLDQALGRMALDVTPASDGTAAADEKVTVPA
;
A
#
# COMPACT_ATOMS: atom_id res chain seq x y z
N MET A 1 -0.49 -40.72 -24.29
CA MET A 1 -1.40 -39.59 -24.57
C MET A 1 -1.21 -39.16 -26.01
N ARG A 2 -2.27 -38.75 -26.70
CA ARG A 2 -2.22 -38.15 -28.04
C ARG A 2 -2.69 -36.69 -27.91
N PHE A 3 -1.99 -35.77 -28.55
CA PHE A 3 -2.31 -34.34 -28.59
C PHE A 3 -2.43 -33.89 -30.06
N ASP A 4 -3.29 -32.92 -30.34
CA ASP A 4 -3.51 -32.41 -31.71
C ASP A 4 -2.52 -31.30 -32.10
N SER A 5 -1.94 -30.61 -31.11
CA SER A 5 -0.86 -29.65 -31.31
C SER A 5 0.17 -29.67 -30.19
N MET A 6 1.32 -29.04 -30.42
CA MET A 6 2.32 -28.82 -29.37
C MET A 6 1.82 -27.87 -28.27
N VAL A 7 0.82 -27.04 -28.54
CA VAL A 7 0.17 -26.19 -27.53
C VAL A 7 -0.71 -27.03 -26.60
N ASP A 8 -1.34 -28.08 -27.11
CA ASP A 8 -2.16 -29.02 -26.31
C ASP A 8 -1.30 -29.95 -25.45
N ALA A 9 -0.04 -30.14 -25.84
CA ALA A 9 0.94 -30.90 -25.06
C ALA A 9 1.53 -30.12 -23.87
N ILE A 10 1.18 -28.84 -23.68
CA ILE A 10 1.61 -28.03 -22.54
C ILE A 10 0.85 -28.46 -21.28
N GLY A 11 1.58 -28.77 -20.22
CA GLY A 11 1.05 -29.36 -18.99
C GLY A 11 1.22 -30.87 -18.95
N HIS A 12 0.44 -31.55 -18.10
CA HIS A 12 0.51 -33.01 -17.92
C HIS A 12 1.92 -33.54 -17.62
N THR A 13 2.73 -32.76 -16.89
CA THR A 13 4.12 -33.09 -16.60
C THR A 13 4.21 -34.17 -15.52
N PRO A 14 5.24 -35.03 -15.50
CA PRO A 14 5.32 -36.09 -14.50
C PRO A 14 5.50 -35.57 -13.07
N LEU A 15 4.91 -36.28 -12.11
CA LEU A 15 5.22 -36.19 -10.69
C LEU A 15 6.09 -37.39 -10.30
N VAL A 16 7.32 -37.13 -9.84
CA VAL A 16 8.31 -38.17 -9.55
C VAL A 16 8.65 -38.20 -8.06
N ARG A 17 8.59 -39.37 -7.44
CA ARG A 17 9.05 -39.55 -6.06
C ARG A 17 10.58 -39.48 -6.00
N LEU A 18 11.12 -38.62 -5.14
CA LEU A 18 12.55 -38.49 -4.93
C LEU A 18 13.07 -39.53 -3.92
N ARG A 19 14.31 -39.97 -4.10
CA ARG A 19 15.01 -40.86 -3.17
C ARG A 19 15.48 -40.06 -1.96
N THR A 20 15.01 -40.42 -0.77
CA THR A 20 15.37 -39.81 0.52
C THR A 20 15.59 -40.89 1.58
N SER A 21 16.38 -40.58 2.61
CA SER A 21 16.74 -41.50 3.70
C SER A 21 15.80 -41.44 4.91
N GLY A 22 14.65 -40.76 4.82
CA GLY A 22 13.70 -40.60 5.92
C GLY A 22 12.24 -40.90 5.55
N ASP A 23 11.36 -40.80 6.54
CA ASP A 23 9.93 -41.15 6.43
C ASP A 23 9.06 -40.05 5.80
N VAL A 24 9.64 -38.89 5.49
CA VAL A 24 8.98 -37.81 4.75
C VAL A 24 8.95 -38.16 3.27
N GLN A 25 7.80 -37.96 2.61
CA GLN A 25 7.64 -38.30 1.20
C GLN A 25 7.89 -37.07 0.33
N LEU A 26 9.01 -37.08 -0.40
CA LEU A 26 9.38 -36.02 -1.34
C LEU A 26 8.95 -36.36 -2.78
N PHE A 27 8.27 -35.43 -3.43
CA PHE A 27 7.87 -35.54 -4.84
C PHE A 27 8.29 -34.31 -5.62
N ALA A 28 8.79 -34.50 -6.84
CA ALA A 28 9.15 -33.44 -7.77
C ALA A 28 8.14 -33.36 -8.92
N LYS A 29 7.46 -32.21 -9.06
CA LYS A 29 6.64 -31.90 -10.23
C LYS A 29 7.56 -31.36 -11.33
N LEU A 30 7.79 -32.17 -12.37
CA LEU A 30 8.82 -31.95 -13.38
C LEU A 30 8.36 -31.00 -14.49
N GLU A 31 8.11 -29.73 -14.14
CA GLU A 31 7.74 -28.69 -15.11
C GLU A 31 8.80 -28.40 -16.16
N LEU A 32 10.06 -28.79 -15.90
CA LEU A 32 11.12 -28.86 -16.89
C LEU A 32 10.77 -29.75 -18.10
N GLN A 33 9.78 -30.66 -18.00
CA GLN A 33 9.34 -31.53 -19.10
C GLN A 33 8.22 -30.96 -19.98
N ASN A 34 7.73 -29.74 -19.70
CA ASN A 34 7.01 -28.99 -20.73
C ASN A 34 7.92 -28.78 -21.97
N PRO A 35 7.39 -28.53 -23.18
CA PRO A 35 8.18 -28.43 -24.41
C PRO A 35 9.47 -27.60 -24.29
N TYR A 36 9.37 -26.39 -23.74
CA TYR A 36 10.48 -25.47 -23.48
C TYR A 36 10.61 -25.04 -22.01
N GLY A 37 9.64 -25.41 -21.17
CA GLY A 37 9.74 -25.33 -19.71
C GLY A 37 8.47 -24.80 -19.06
N MET A 38 8.51 -24.57 -17.74
CA MET A 38 7.33 -24.19 -16.95
C MET A 38 6.49 -23.04 -17.53
N LYS A 39 7.13 -22.03 -18.15
CA LYS A 39 6.44 -20.82 -18.63
C LYS A 39 5.66 -21.02 -19.92
N ASP A 40 5.72 -22.21 -20.52
CA ASP A 40 4.82 -22.60 -21.61
C ASP A 40 3.36 -22.51 -21.16
N ARG A 41 3.07 -22.83 -19.89
CA ARG A 41 1.72 -22.67 -19.29
C ARG A 41 1.24 -21.23 -19.34
N VAL A 42 2.10 -20.28 -18.97
CA VAL A 42 1.77 -18.85 -18.96
C VAL A 42 1.55 -18.35 -20.38
N ALA A 43 2.43 -18.72 -21.31
CA ALA A 43 2.26 -18.36 -22.71
C ALA A 43 0.93 -18.88 -23.29
N ARG A 44 0.58 -20.14 -23.00
CA ARG A 44 -0.68 -20.75 -23.42
C ARG A 44 -1.89 -20.00 -22.85
N GLU A 45 -1.95 -19.81 -21.54
CA GLU A 45 -3.08 -19.16 -20.88
C GLU A 45 -3.26 -17.73 -21.37
N VAL A 46 -2.17 -16.94 -21.41
CA VAL A 46 -2.23 -15.52 -21.75
C VAL A 46 -2.59 -15.30 -23.22
N VAL A 47 -2.04 -16.10 -24.14
CA VAL A 47 -2.31 -15.95 -25.58
C VAL A 47 -3.72 -16.44 -25.93
N LEU A 48 -4.17 -17.58 -25.37
CA LEU A 48 -5.51 -18.08 -25.63
C LEU A 48 -6.58 -17.14 -25.08
N ALA A 49 -6.42 -16.65 -23.84
CA ALA A 49 -7.35 -15.71 -23.24
C ALA A 49 -7.44 -14.40 -24.05
N ALA A 50 -6.30 -13.86 -24.52
CA ALA A 50 -6.30 -12.64 -25.34
C ALA A 50 -6.99 -12.83 -26.70
N ARG A 51 -6.89 -14.03 -27.29
CA ARG A 51 -7.63 -14.35 -28.54
C ARG A 51 -9.12 -14.47 -28.28
N GLU A 52 -9.50 -15.10 -27.16
CA GLU A 52 -10.91 -15.26 -26.75
C GLU A 52 -11.57 -13.92 -26.41
N SER A 53 -10.85 -13.01 -25.75
CA SER A 53 -11.36 -11.67 -25.39
C SER A 53 -11.34 -10.68 -26.56
N GLY A 54 -10.60 -10.99 -27.63
CA GLY A 54 -10.40 -10.09 -28.78
C GLY A 54 -9.28 -9.06 -28.59
N GLU A 55 -8.57 -9.07 -27.46
CA GLU A 55 -7.38 -8.24 -27.23
C GLU A 55 -6.23 -8.57 -28.20
N LEU A 56 -6.13 -9.83 -28.63
CA LEU A 56 -5.21 -10.29 -29.66
C LEU A 56 -5.98 -10.65 -30.94
N ALA A 57 -6.01 -9.71 -31.89
CA ALA A 57 -6.66 -9.90 -33.19
C ALA A 57 -5.98 -11.02 -34.02
N PRO A 58 -6.71 -11.75 -34.88
CA PRO A 58 -6.13 -12.78 -35.74
C PRO A 58 -4.92 -12.27 -36.55
N GLY A 59 -3.79 -12.98 -36.46
CA GLY A 59 -2.55 -12.63 -37.16
C GLY A 59 -1.78 -11.43 -36.58
N ALA A 60 -2.30 -10.75 -35.54
CA ALA A 60 -1.60 -9.63 -34.92
C ALA A 60 -0.33 -10.10 -34.17
N PRO A 61 0.72 -9.27 -34.10
CA PRO A 61 1.99 -9.67 -33.51
C PRO A 61 1.95 -9.70 -31.98
N ILE A 62 2.77 -10.57 -31.39
CA ILE A 62 3.04 -10.63 -29.95
C ILE A 62 4.43 -10.06 -29.71
N VAL A 63 4.56 -9.09 -28.80
CA VAL A 63 5.83 -8.45 -28.45
C VAL A 63 6.09 -8.61 -26.95
N GLU A 64 7.24 -9.14 -26.56
CA GLU A 64 7.62 -9.29 -25.15
C GLU A 64 9.12 -9.06 -24.92
N SER A 65 9.47 -8.53 -23.75
CA SER A 65 10.84 -8.40 -23.28
C SER A 65 11.19 -9.59 -22.40
N SER A 66 11.88 -10.59 -22.97
CA SER A 66 12.26 -11.80 -22.24
C SER A 66 13.48 -12.49 -22.87
N SER A 67 14.31 -13.10 -22.03
CA SER A 67 15.52 -13.83 -22.46
C SER A 67 15.55 -15.28 -21.97
N GLY A 68 14.40 -15.82 -21.55
CA GLY A 68 14.31 -17.14 -20.91
C GLY A 68 13.08 -17.94 -21.34
N THR A 69 12.58 -18.79 -20.44
CA THR A 69 11.53 -19.77 -20.76
C THR A 69 10.20 -19.16 -21.22
N LEU A 70 9.87 -17.92 -20.85
CA LEU A 70 8.66 -17.27 -21.37
C LEU A 70 8.80 -16.93 -22.85
N ALA A 71 9.98 -16.45 -23.27
CA ALA A 71 10.24 -16.14 -24.67
C ALA A 71 10.00 -17.38 -25.56
N LEU A 72 10.50 -18.53 -25.10
CA LEU A 72 10.30 -19.81 -25.80
C LEU A 72 8.83 -20.25 -25.79
N GLY A 73 8.14 -20.13 -24.66
CA GLY A 73 6.71 -20.45 -24.57
C GLY A 73 5.87 -19.58 -25.50
N LEU A 74 6.12 -18.26 -25.55
CA LEU A 74 5.44 -17.34 -26.46
C LEU A 74 5.78 -17.62 -27.91
N ALA A 75 7.05 -17.92 -28.22
CA ALA A 75 7.46 -18.31 -29.56
C ALA A 75 6.73 -19.58 -30.02
N LEU A 76 6.63 -20.61 -29.16
CA LEU A 76 5.87 -21.82 -29.45
C LEU A 76 4.38 -21.53 -29.67
N VAL A 77 3.72 -20.93 -28.68
CA VAL A 77 2.26 -20.76 -28.69
C VAL A 77 1.83 -19.76 -29.76
N GLY A 78 2.51 -18.61 -29.86
CA GLY A 78 2.19 -17.58 -30.83
C GLY A 78 2.31 -18.08 -32.26
N THR A 79 3.43 -18.71 -32.61
CA THR A 79 3.68 -19.15 -33.99
C THR A 79 2.77 -20.30 -34.43
N VAL A 80 2.50 -21.28 -33.54
CA VAL A 80 1.55 -22.36 -33.81
C VAL A 80 0.13 -21.83 -34.02
N LEU A 81 -0.24 -20.76 -33.32
CA LEU A 81 -1.55 -20.11 -33.46
C LEU A 81 -1.60 -19.05 -34.57
N GLY A 82 -0.54 -18.88 -35.36
CA GLY A 82 -0.50 -17.99 -36.52
C GLY A 82 -0.18 -16.53 -36.20
N HIS A 83 0.42 -16.23 -35.06
CA HIS A 83 0.85 -14.89 -34.66
C HIS A 83 2.37 -14.71 -34.82
N PRO A 84 2.85 -13.63 -35.48
CA PRO A 84 4.26 -13.27 -35.45
C PRO A 84 4.71 -12.97 -34.02
N VAL A 85 5.87 -13.49 -33.62
CA VAL A 85 6.41 -13.29 -32.26
C VAL A 85 7.71 -12.50 -32.32
N HIS A 86 7.75 -11.40 -31.57
CA HIS A 86 8.90 -10.51 -31.45
C HIS A 86 9.40 -10.52 -30.00
N ILE A 87 10.64 -10.97 -29.81
CA ILE A 87 11.26 -11.04 -28.48
C ILE A 87 12.38 -10.02 -28.39
N VAL A 88 12.28 -9.12 -27.42
CA VAL A 88 13.35 -8.20 -27.07
C VAL A 88 14.21 -8.81 -25.97
N THR A 89 15.51 -8.96 -26.25
CA THR A 89 16.49 -9.53 -25.33
C THR A 89 17.75 -8.66 -25.28
N ASP A 90 18.70 -9.05 -24.44
CA ASP A 90 20.01 -8.42 -24.32
C ASP A 90 21.15 -9.41 -24.70
N PRO A 91 22.39 -8.94 -24.87
CA PRO A 91 23.51 -9.76 -25.34
C PRO A 91 23.90 -10.92 -24.41
N ARG A 92 23.32 -11.03 -23.20
CA ARG A 92 23.58 -12.14 -22.26
C ARG A 92 22.70 -13.36 -22.50
N ILE A 93 21.83 -13.34 -23.52
CA ILE A 93 21.04 -14.52 -23.89
C ILE A 93 21.97 -15.70 -24.24
N ASP A 94 21.66 -16.89 -23.73
CA ASP A 94 22.48 -18.06 -24.01
C ASP A 94 22.31 -18.53 -25.48
N PRO A 95 23.36 -19.12 -26.09
CA PRO A 95 23.31 -19.55 -27.49
C PRO A 95 22.21 -20.58 -27.78
N ILE A 96 21.92 -21.47 -26.83
CA ILE A 96 20.91 -22.53 -26.99
C ILE A 96 19.50 -21.92 -27.06
N THR A 97 19.17 -21.00 -26.16
CA THR A 97 17.88 -20.29 -26.16
C THR A 97 17.72 -19.45 -27.43
N LEU A 98 18.78 -18.73 -27.85
CA LEU A 98 18.74 -17.94 -29.08
C LEU A 98 18.50 -18.83 -30.32
N ALA A 99 19.18 -19.98 -30.40
CA ALA A 99 18.98 -20.95 -31.48
C ALA A 99 17.54 -21.48 -31.51
N LYS A 100 16.97 -21.82 -30.35
CA LYS A 100 15.58 -22.28 -30.22
C LYS A 100 14.57 -21.21 -30.68
N LEU A 101 14.73 -19.96 -30.22
CA LEU A 101 13.85 -18.85 -30.62
C LEU A 101 13.85 -18.63 -32.14
N ARG A 102 15.03 -18.59 -32.75
CA ARG A 102 15.17 -18.44 -34.21
C ARG A 102 14.55 -19.62 -34.96
N SER A 103 14.76 -20.83 -34.48
CA SER A 103 14.22 -22.06 -35.10
C SER A 103 12.69 -22.14 -35.01
N LEU A 104 12.10 -21.55 -33.97
CA LEU A 104 10.65 -21.42 -33.82
C LEU A 104 10.04 -20.33 -34.71
N GLY A 105 10.84 -19.58 -35.48
CA GLY A 105 10.34 -18.49 -36.34
C GLY A 105 10.13 -17.16 -35.60
N CYS A 106 10.72 -17.00 -34.42
CA CYS A 106 10.65 -15.74 -33.67
C CYS A 106 11.62 -14.69 -34.25
N VAL A 107 11.17 -13.44 -34.33
CA VAL A 107 12.04 -12.29 -34.59
C VAL A 107 12.68 -11.84 -33.27
N VAL A 108 13.99 -12.01 -33.14
CA VAL A 108 14.72 -11.66 -31.91
C VAL A 108 15.43 -10.32 -32.08
N HIS A 109 15.08 -9.36 -31.22
CA HIS A 109 15.67 -8.02 -31.14
C HIS A 109 16.66 -7.99 -29.98
N VAL A 110 17.95 -8.00 -30.28
CA VAL A 110 19.00 -7.86 -29.25
C VAL A 110 19.33 -6.38 -29.10
N VAL A 111 19.11 -5.81 -27.92
CA VAL A 111 19.46 -4.40 -27.67
C VAL A 111 20.98 -4.21 -27.71
N PRO A 112 21.49 -3.17 -28.40
CA PRO A 112 22.92 -3.05 -28.68
C PRO A 112 23.72 -2.53 -27.48
N ALA A 113 23.07 -1.80 -26.56
CA ALA A 113 23.71 -1.17 -25.42
C ALA A 113 22.79 -1.15 -24.20
N MET A 114 23.41 -1.09 -23.02
CA MET A 114 22.73 -0.94 -21.75
C MET A 114 22.28 0.51 -21.57
N ALA A 115 21.02 0.73 -21.19
CA ALA A 115 20.51 2.06 -20.86
C ALA A 115 21.02 2.53 -19.49
N ARG A 116 20.78 3.80 -19.15
CA ARG A 116 21.18 4.41 -17.86
C ARG A 116 20.72 3.61 -16.64
N HIS A 117 19.57 2.94 -16.75
CA HIS A 117 18.95 2.13 -15.69
C HIS A 117 19.10 0.61 -15.93
N GLY A 118 20.09 0.18 -16.70
CA GLY A 118 20.42 -1.22 -16.93
C GLY A 118 19.73 -1.85 -18.14
N TRP A 119 19.98 -3.14 -18.35
CA TRP A 119 19.49 -3.90 -19.52
C TRP A 119 17.96 -4.00 -19.56
N GLN A 120 17.30 -4.04 -18.39
CA GLN A 120 15.83 -4.08 -18.33
C GLN A 120 15.21 -2.84 -18.97
N SER A 121 15.72 -1.64 -18.66
CA SER A 121 15.24 -0.38 -19.23
C SER A 121 15.41 -0.35 -20.75
N ALA A 122 16.60 -0.72 -21.24
CA ALA A 122 16.86 -0.78 -22.69
C ALA A 122 15.90 -1.73 -23.43
N ARG A 123 15.60 -2.90 -22.86
CA ARG A 123 14.64 -3.84 -23.45
C ARG A 123 13.20 -3.30 -23.45
N LEU A 124 12.79 -2.61 -22.39
CA LEU A 124 11.45 -2.00 -22.31
C LEU A 124 11.28 -0.82 -23.26
N GLU A 125 12.32 0.01 -23.41
CA GLU A 125 12.36 1.10 -24.40
C GLU A 125 12.20 0.54 -25.82
N ARG A 126 12.97 -0.50 -26.18
CA ARG A 126 12.84 -1.15 -27.50
C ARG A 126 11.49 -1.86 -27.67
N LEU A 127 10.93 -2.44 -26.61
CA LEU A 127 9.57 -2.99 -26.65
C LEU A 127 8.53 -1.89 -26.95
N ALA A 128 8.67 -0.71 -26.33
CA ALA A 128 7.80 0.42 -26.59
C ALA A 128 7.94 0.93 -28.04
N ASP A 129 9.15 0.94 -28.61
CA ASP A 129 9.36 1.22 -30.03
C ASP A 129 8.64 0.21 -30.91
N LEU A 130 8.81 -1.08 -30.66
CA LEU A 130 8.17 -2.14 -31.43
C LEU A 130 6.65 -2.05 -31.38
N ARG A 131 6.06 -1.68 -30.24
CA ARG A 131 4.61 -1.47 -30.15
C ARG A 131 4.11 -0.26 -30.95
N ARG A 132 4.96 0.73 -31.22
CA ARG A 132 4.67 1.83 -32.15
C ARG A 132 4.86 1.40 -33.61
N GLU A 133 5.90 0.61 -33.90
CA GLU A 133 6.22 0.09 -35.24
C GLU A 133 5.22 -0.97 -35.71
N LEU A 134 4.59 -1.70 -34.77
CA LEU A 134 3.64 -2.79 -35.03
C LEU A 134 2.28 -2.46 -34.40
N PRO A 135 1.44 -1.65 -35.07
CA PRO A 135 0.08 -1.36 -34.59
C PRO A 135 -0.72 -2.63 -34.34
N GLY A 136 -1.39 -2.71 -33.19
CA GLY A 136 -2.13 -3.90 -32.76
C GLY A 136 -1.26 -4.98 -32.08
N ALA A 137 0.02 -4.72 -31.83
CA ALA A 137 0.88 -5.63 -31.08
C ALA A 137 0.38 -5.87 -29.66
N TYR A 138 0.15 -7.14 -29.33
CA TYR A 138 -0.21 -7.59 -28.00
C TYR A 138 1.03 -7.76 -27.13
N TRP A 139 0.97 -7.26 -25.89
CA TRP A 139 2.04 -7.39 -24.91
C TRP A 139 1.57 -8.24 -23.72
N PRO A 140 2.08 -9.47 -23.53
CA PRO A 140 1.66 -10.37 -22.46
C PRO A 140 1.91 -9.88 -21.03
N GLN A 141 2.89 -9.00 -20.79
CA GLN A 141 3.18 -8.37 -19.50
C GLN A 141 3.40 -9.37 -18.33
N GLN A 142 4.40 -10.25 -18.45
CA GLN A 142 4.65 -11.34 -17.47
C GLN A 142 4.50 -10.97 -15.98
N TYR A 143 4.99 -9.81 -15.56
CA TYR A 143 5.09 -9.45 -14.14
C TYR A 143 3.82 -8.85 -13.54
N GLY A 144 2.95 -8.24 -14.35
CA GLY A 144 1.69 -7.62 -13.92
C GLY A 144 0.43 -8.34 -14.39
N ASN A 145 0.54 -9.27 -15.34
CA ASN A 145 -0.63 -9.95 -15.88
C ASN A 145 -1.19 -11.01 -14.91
N PRO A 146 -2.45 -10.86 -14.43
CA PRO A 146 -3.06 -11.80 -13.47
C PRO A 146 -3.32 -13.19 -14.08
N LEU A 147 -3.28 -13.34 -15.40
CA LEU A 147 -3.35 -14.64 -16.06
C LEU A 147 -2.10 -15.50 -15.81
N ASN A 148 -0.97 -14.89 -15.45
CA ASN A 148 0.25 -15.62 -15.10
C ASN A 148 0.03 -16.57 -13.90
N PRO A 149 -0.36 -16.10 -12.69
CA PRO A 149 -0.68 -17.03 -11.60
C PRO A 149 -1.85 -17.96 -11.93
N ARG A 150 -2.84 -17.52 -12.71
CA ARG A 150 -3.97 -18.36 -13.12
C ARG A 150 -3.54 -19.59 -13.93
N ALA A 151 -2.51 -19.48 -14.78
CA ALA A 151 -1.99 -20.57 -15.59
C ALA A 151 -1.55 -21.80 -14.77
N TYR A 152 -1.23 -21.61 -13.48
CA TYR A 152 -0.76 -22.67 -12.58
C TYR A 152 -1.86 -23.38 -11.80
N GLN A 153 -3.13 -22.98 -11.96
CA GLN A 153 -4.26 -23.74 -11.43
C GLN A 153 -4.36 -25.14 -12.03
N ALA A 154 -3.96 -25.30 -13.30
CA ALA A 154 -3.89 -26.61 -13.94
C ALA A 154 -2.81 -27.50 -13.31
N LEU A 155 -1.64 -26.92 -13.01
CA LEU A 155 -0.55 -27.63 -12.31
C LEU A 155 -1.00 -28.15 -10.93
N ALA A 156 -1.72 -27.34 -10.16
CA ALA A 156 -2.28 -27.75 -8.87
C ALA A 156 -3.27 -28.91 -9.02
N ARG A 157 -4.16 -28.85 -10.03
CA ARG A 157 -5.11 -29.92 -10.33
C ARG A 157 -4.40 -31.23 -10.71
N GLU A 158 -3.34 -31.15 -11.51
CA GLU A 158 -2.51 -32.31 -11.85
C GLU A 158 -1.88 -32.93 -10.59
N ILE A 159 -1.29 -32.12 -9.70
CA ILE A 159 -0.71 -32.61 -8.43
C ILE A 159 -1.77 -33.33 -7.58
N VAL A 160 -2.96 -32.75 -7.43
CA VAL A 160 -4.05 -33.35 -6.66
C VAL A 160 -4.53 -34.65 -7.28
N ALA A 161 -4.63 -34.72 -8.61
CA ALA A 161 -5.01 -35.93 -9.32
C ALA A 161 -3.97 -37.05 -9.16
N ASP A 162 -2.69 -36.71 -9.21
CA ASP A 162 -1.58 -37.68 -9.16
C ASP A 162 -1.28 -38.19 -7.74
N LEU A 163 -1.41 -37.34 -6.72
CA LEU A 163 -0.94 -37.62 -5.34
C LEU A 163 -2.03 -37.53 -4.26
N GLY A 164 -3.11 -36.80 -4.53
CA GLY A 164 -4.10 -36.41 -3.52
C GLY A 164 -3.61 -35.23 -2.65
N PRO A 165 -4.00 -35.17 -1.36
CA PRO A 165 -3.62 -34.08 -0.47
C PRO A 165 -2.10 -33.94 -0.31
N VAL A 166 -1.63 -32.69 -0.35
CA VAL A 166 -0.23 -32.27 -0.16
C VAL A 166 -0.13 -31.42 1.10
N ASP A 167 0.88 -31.68 1.93
CA ASP A 167 1.08 -30.94 3.19
C ASP A 167 2.00 -29.74 3.02
N VAL A 168 3.03 -29.88 2.17
CA VAL A 168 4.02 -28.82 1.92
C VAL A 168 4.26 -28.64 0.42
N LEU A 169 4.14 -27.41 -0.07
CA LEU A 169 4.55 -27.00 -1.41
C LEU A 169 5.84 -26.21 -1.34
N VAL A 170 6.86 -26.60 -2.11
CA VAL A 170 8.14 -25.88 -2.22
C VAL A 170 8.31 -25.38 -3.65
N GLY A 171 8.60 -24.10 -3.84
CA GLY A 171 8.81 -23.57 -5.19
C GLY A 171 9.70 -22.33 -5.23
N SER A 172 10.46 -22.22 -6.31
CA SER A 172 11.27 -21.04 -6.57
C SER A 172 10.42 -19.83 -6.97
N VAL A 173 10.85 -18.64 -6.56
CA VAL A 173 10.12 -17.40 -6.80
C VAL A 173 10.91 -16.51 -7.75
N GLY A 174 10.25 -16.11 -8.85
CA GLY A 174 10.75 -15.12 -9.81
C GLY A 174 9.69 -14.06 -10.07
N SER A 175 8.71 -14.37 -10.92
CA SER A 175 7.55 -13.49 -11.14
C SER A 175 6.40 -13.72 -10.15
N GLY A 176 6.55 -14.58 -9.15
CA GLY A 176 5.46 -14.94 -8.21
C GLY A 176 4.40 -15.90 -8.76
N GLY A 177 4.12 -15.84 -10.06
CA GLY A 177 3.03 -16.59 -10.70
C GLY A 177 2.97 -18.10 -10.39
N SER A 178 4.08 -18.83 -10.55
CA SER A 178 4.11 -20.29 -10.37
C SER A 178 3.76 -20.74 -8.96
N LEU A 179 4.52 -20.27 -7.97
CA LEU A 179 4.31 -20.63 -6.57
C LEU A 179 2.96 -20.12 -6.06
N CYS A 180 2.66 -18.83 -6.23
CA CYS A 180 1.43 -18.24 -5.70
C CYS A 180 0.18 -18.80 -6.38
N GLY A 181 0.22 -19.00 -7.70
CA GLY A 181 -0.88 -19.60 -8.46
C GLY A 181 -1.17 -21.04 -8.05
N ALA A 182 -0.13 -21.87 -7.94
CA ALA A 182 -0.26 -23.25 -7.49
C ALA A 182 -0.72 -23.34 -6.03
N ALA A 183 -0.14 -22.52 -5.14
CA ALA A 183 -0.47 -22.49 -3.72
C ALA A 183 -1.94 -22.15 -3.47
N ARG A 184 -2.48 -21.09 -4.12
CA ARG A 184 -3.91 -20.71 -3.99
C ARG A 184 -4.83 -21.85 -4.41
N ALA A 185 -4.53 -22.47 -5.55
CA ALA A 185 -5.33 -23.57 -6.06
C ALA A 185 -5.26 -24.81 -5.15
N LEU A 186 -4.07 -25.16 -4.65
CA LEU A 186 -3.91 -26.28 -3.71
C LEU A 186 -4.57 -26.01 -2.35
N ARG A 187 -4.58 -24.76 -1.87
CA ARG A 187 -5.26 -24.39 -0.61
C ARG A 187 -6.78 -24.60 -0.66
N ALA A 188 -7.40 -24.59 -1.84
CA ALA A 188 -8.80 -24.98 -2.01
C ALA A 188 -9.06 -26.45 -1.65
N TYR A 189 -8.07 -27.33 -1.81
CA TYR A 189 -8.14 -28.75 -1.43
C TYR A 189 -7.59 -29.00 -0.02
N ARG A 190 -6.58 -28.23 0.41
CA ARG A 190 -5.93 -28.34 1.72
C ARG A 190 -5.70 -26.95 2.31
N PRO A 191 -6.63 -26.40 3.11
CA PRO A 191 -6.50 -25.06 3.68
C PRO A 191 -5.26 -24.87 4.57
N GLN A 192 -4.74 -25.96 5.16
CA GLN A 192 -3.55 -25.97 6.02
C GLN A 192 -2.24 -26.23 5.26
N LEU A 193 -2.24 -26.15 3.92
CA LEU A 193 -1.05 -26.31 3.11
C LEU A 193 0.03 -25.30 3.54
N ARG A 194 1.21 -25.82 3.93
CA ARG A 194 2.41 -25.00 4.15
C ARG A 194 3.08 -24.71 2.81
N VAL A 195 3.41 -23.45 2.57
CA VAL A 195 4.01 -22.97 1.31
C VAL A 195 5.37 -22.38 1.60
N VAL A 196 6.39 -22.98 1.01
CA VAL A 196 7.80 -22.62 1.19
C VAL A 196 8.34 -22.01 -0.10
N ALA A 197 8.67 -20.72 -0.05
CA ALA A 197 9.33 -20.00 -1.13
C ALA A 197 10.83 -20.25 -1.13
N VAL A 198 11.40 -20.38 -2.32
CA VAL A 198 12.85 -20.44 -2.53
C VAL A 198 13.28 -19.24 -3.37
N ASP A 199 14.05 -18.36 -2.75
CA ASP A 199 14.63 -17.16 -3.35
C ASP A 199 16.17 -17.27 -3.33
N CYS A 200 16.87 -16.29 -3.91
CA CYS A 200 18.33 -16.23 -3.88
C CYS A 200 18.84 -15.06 -3.03
N VAL A 201 20.05 -15.22 -2.48
CA VAL A 201 20.76 -14.11 -1.82
C VAL A 201 20.90 -12.94 -2.81
N GLY A 202 20.52 -11.74 -2.38
CA GLY A 202 20.58 -10.53 -3.20
C GLY A 202 19.38 -10.29 -4.13
N SER A 203 18.26 -10.99 -3.90
CA SER A 203 16.98 -10.77 -4.57
C SER A 203 16.04 -9.93 -3.70
N VAL A 204 15.43 -8.89 -4.27
CA VAL A 204 14.57 -7.96 -3.51
C VAL A 204 13.25 -8.56 -3.05
N LEU A 205 12.87 -9.72 -3.59
CA LEU A 205 11.54 -10.30 -3.46
C LEU A 205 11.10 -10.54 -2.01
N PHE A 206 12.04 -10.80 -1.10
CA PHE A 206 11.78 -11.01 0.32
C PHE A 206 12.71 -10.17 1.22
N GLY A 207 12.92 -8.90 0.88
CA GLY A 207 13.57 -7.93 1.76
C GLY A 207 15.09 -7.96 1.78
N GLN A 208 15.75 -8.60 0.80
CA GLN A 208 17.19 -8.42 0.60
C GLN A 208 17.46 -7.16 -0.23
N PRO A 209 18.62 -6.50 -0.05
CA PRO A 209 19.08 -5.51 -1.03
C PRO A 209 19.38 -6.19 -2.37
N ASP A 210 19.13 -5.47 -3.47
CA ASP A 210 19.49 -5.96 -4.81
C ASP A 210 21.00 -6.13 -4.94
N LEU A 211 21.44 -7.30 -5.42
CA LEU A 211 22.82 -7.58 -5.80
C LEU A 211 22.90 -7.85 -7.30
N PRO A 212 23.24 -6.84 -8.12
CA PRO A 212 23.29 -6.97 -9.58
C PRO A 212 24.27 -8.03 -10.11
N ARG A 213 25.19 -8.51 -9.26
CA ARG A 213 26.23 -9.50 -9.62
C ARG A 213 25.84 -10.96 -9.33
N ARG A 214 24.64 -11.24 -8.82
CA ARG A 214 24.16 -12.61 -8.61
C ARG A 214 24.24 -13.43 -9.90
N ARG A 215 24.67 -14.68 -9.81
CA ARG A 215 24.83 -15.58 -10.98
C ARG A 215 23.61 -16.45 -11.23
N GLN A 216 22.84 -16.76 -10.18
CA GLN A 216 21.57 -17.46 -10.32
C GLN A 216 20.61 -16.73 -11.29
N SER A 217 20.04 -17.48 -12.22
CA SER A 217 18.97 -17.03 -13.13
C SER A 217 17.70 -17.85 -12.93
N GLY A 218 16.57 -17.40 -13.47
CA GLY A 218 15.28 -18.13 -13.38
C GLY A 218 14.51 -17.93 -12.07
N LEU A 219 15.21 -17.74 -10.95
CA LEU A 219 14.68 -17.27 -9.67
C LEU A 219 15.31 -15.93 -9.25
N GLY A 220 14.67 -15.29 -8.28
CA GLY A 220 15.08 -14.00 -7.75
C GLY A 220 14.90 -12.84 -8.73
N ASN A 221 14.72 -11.64 -8.20
CA ASN A 221 14.48 -10.46 -9.02
C ASN A 221 15.05 -9.19 -8.38
N SER A 222 15.26 -8.19 -9.21
CA SER A 222 15.67 -6.83 -8.79
C SER A 222 14.47 -5.86 -8.75
N LEU A 223 13.28 -6.35 -9.10
CA LEU A 223 12.02 -5.63 -9.09
C LEU A 223 10.95 -6.47 -8.41
N HIS A 224 10.01 -5.83 -7.72
CA HIS A 224 8.86 -6.48 -7.11
C HIS A 224 7.77 -6.73 -8.16
N PRO A 225 7.43 -7.98 -8.48
CA PRO A 225 6.36 -8.28 -9.42
C PRO A 225 5.01 -8.25 -8.72
N GLU A 226 3.99 -7.68 -9.38
CA GLU A 226 2.62 -7.61 -8.83
C GLU A 226 2.01 -9.01 -8.64
N ASN A 227 2.48 -9.98 -9.40
CA ASN A 227 2.08 -11.38 -9.31
C ASN A 227 2.61 -12.12 -8.06
N LEU A 228 3.55 -11.53 -7.30
CA LEU A 228 4.03 -12.11 -6.04
C LEU A 228 3.11 -11.75 -4.89
N ASP A 229 2.35 -12.74 -4.42
CA ASP A 229 1.51 -12.63 -3.25
C ASP A 229 2.18 -13.28 -2.05
N HIS A 230 2.71 -12.47 -1.14
CA HIS A 230 3.32 -12.94 0.10
C HIS A 230 2.31 -13.56 1.06
N THR A 231 1.00 -13.29 0.95
CA THR A 231 -0.03 -13.81 1.88
C THR A 231 -0.24 -15.33 1.76
N VAL A 232 0.19 -15.91 0.63
CA VAL A 232 0.11 -17.36 0.40
C VAL A 232 1.40 -18.10 0.72
N ILE A 233 2.42 -17.41 1.22
CA ILE A 233 3.74 -17.96 1.51
C ILE A 233 3.92 -17.94 3.02
N ASP A 234 4.26 -19.09 3.60
CA ASP A 234 4.42 -19.25 5.05
C ASP A 234 5.89 -19.09 5.48
N GLU A 235 6.83 -19.39 4.58
CA GLU A 235 8.27 -19.35 4.85
C GLU A 235 9.05 -19.09 3.55
N VAL A 236 10.20 -18.43 3.67
CA VAL A 236 11.15 -18.23 2.57
C VAL A 236 12.54 -18.73 2.94
N HIS A 237 13.21 -19.38 2.00
CA HIS A 237 14.62 -19.73 2.06
C HIS A 237 15.41 -18.95 1.00
N TRP A 238 16.61 -18.51 1.34
CA TRP A 238 17.56 -17.89 0.40
C TRP A 238 18.79 -18.74 0.26
N LEU A 239 19.22 -19.01 -0.98
CA LEU A 239 20.48 -19.69 -1.26
C LEU A 239 21.42 -18.77 -2.05
N ASN A 240 22.71 -18.84 -1.77
CA ASN A 240 23.71 -18.19 -2.61
C ASN A 240 24.07 -19.04 -3.84
N ASP A 241 24.91 -18.50 -4.72
CA ASP A 241 25.23 -19.13 -6.00
C ASP A 241 25.92 -20.49 -5.82
N ARG A 242 26.83 -20.62 -4.84
CA ARG A 242 27.53 -21.88 -4.54
C ARG A 242 26.56 -22.97 -4.10
N GLU A 243 25.69 -22.64 -3.15
CA GLU A 243 24.71 -23.57 -2.57
C GLU A 243 23.71 -24.04 -3.63
N ALA A 244 23.18 -23.12 -4.44
CA ALA A 244 22.26 -23.44 -5.52
C ALA A 244 22.92 -24.34 -6.59
N PHE A 245 24.15 -24.03 -7.00
CA PHE A 245 24.81 -24.75 -8.08
C PHE A 245 25.28 -26.14 -7.61
N ALA A 246 25.80 -26.25 -6.38
CA ALA A 246 26.12 -27.52 -5.75
C ALA A 246 24.88 -28.42 -5.67
N ALA A 247 23.77 -27.89 -5.16
CA ALA A 247 22.52 -28.65 -5.06
C ALA A 247 21.95 -29.09 -6.41
N THR A 248 22.20 -28.33 -7.48
CA THR A 248 21.78 -28.69 -8.83
C THR A 248 22.61 -29.86 -9.39
N ARG A 249 23.92 -29.87 -9.12
CA ARG A 249 24.80 -31.01 -9.44
C ARG A 249 24.40 -32.24 -8.62
N ASP A 250 24.03 -32.05 -7.35
CA ASP A 250 23.55 -33.12 -6.48
C ASP A 250 22.20 -33.69 -6.94
N LEU A 251 21.25 -32.84 -7.38
CA LEU A 251 19.98 -33.29 -7.96
C LEU A 251 20.21 -34.24 -9.15
N ALA A 252 21.15 -33.90 -10.03
CA ALA A 252 21.52 -34.77 -11.15
C ALA A 252 22.14 -36.08 -10.67
N ARG A 253 23.10 -36.03 -9.73
CA ARG A 253 23.82 -37.20 -9.23
C ARG A 253 22.93 -38.14 -8.41
N GLU A 254 22.13 -37.59 -7.50
CA GLU A 254 21.35 -38.32 -6.50
C GLU A 254 20.01 -38.78 -7.05
N GLN A 255 19.39 -38.03 -7.97
CA GLN A 255 18.03 -38.30 -8.48
C GLN A 255 18.00 -38.62 -9.97
N GLY A 256 19.08 -38.38 -10.72
CA GLY A 256 19.10 -38.56 -12.18
C GLY A 256 18.33 -37.47 -12.94
N ILE A 257 18.07 -36.33 -12.31
CA ILE A 257 17.31 -35.22 -12.88
C ILE A 257 18.27 -34.12 -13.33
N PHE A 258 18.46 -33.96 -14.64
CA PHE A 258 19.33 -32.92 -15.21
C PHE A 258 18.56 -31.60 -15.40
N ALA A 259 18.68 -30.70 -14.42
CA ALA A 259 17.86 -29.50 -14.29
C ALA A 259 18.68 -28.22 -14.09
N GLY A 260 18.00 -27.08 -14.00
CA GLY A 260 18.66 -25.79 -13.74
C GLY A 260 18.76 -25.42 -12.26
N ASN A 261 19.37 -24.27 -11.98
CA ASN A 261 19.60 -23.80 -10.62
C ASN A 261 18.31 -23.55 -9.83
N SER A 262 17.20 -23.22 -10.50
CA SER A 262 15.90 -23.07 -9.82
C SER A 262 15.36 -24.39 -9.29
N ALA A 263 15.52 -25.48 -10.05
CA ALA A 263 15.20 -26.82 -9.60
C ALA A 263 16.15 -27.32 -8.48
N GLY A 264 17.46 -27.05 -8.60
CA GLY A 264 18.44 -27.42 -7.57
C GLY A 264 18.22 -26.72 -6.24
N SER A 265 17.90 -25.42 -6.24
CA SER A 265 17.57 -24.70 -5.00
C SER A 265 16.32 -25.26 -4.32
N VAL A 266 15.27 -25.58 -5.09
CA VAL A 266 14.06 -26.25 -4.56
C VAL A 266 14.42 -27.61 -3.96
N TYR A 267 15.25 -28.39 -4.65
CA TYR A 267 15.72 -29.68 -4.16
C TYR A 267 16.48 -29.58 -2.83
N GLN A 268 17.38 -28.61 -2.70
CA GLN A 268 18.14 -28.36 -1.47
C GLN A 268 17.21 -28.07 -0.29
N VAL A 269 16.22 -27.20 -0.50
CA VAL A 269 15.24 -26.84 0.53
C VAL A 269 14.39 -28.05 0.92
N MET A 270 13.90 -28.82 -0.05
CA MET A 270 13.16 -30.06 0.23
C MET A 270 13.97 -31.05 1.07
N LYS A 271 15.26 -31.24 0.77
CA LYS A 271 16.17 -32.07 1.58
C LYS A 271 16.32 -31.53 2.99
N GLY A 272 16.53 -30.22 3.15
CA GLY A 272 16.66 -29.59 4.46
C GLY A 272 15.41 -29.74 5.33
N LEU A 273 14.23 -29.74 4.73
CA LEU A 273 12.96 -29.87 5.44
C LEU A 273 12.70 -31.28 5.99
N THR A 274 13.35 -32.34 5.48
CA THR A 274 13.02 -33.72 5.91
C THR A 274 13.30 -33.96 7.39
N GLY A 275 14.29 -33.27 7.97
CA GLY A 275 14.60 -33.36 9.41
C GLY A 275 13.67 -32.54 10.31
N LEU A 276 12.83 -31.69 9.72
CA LEU A 276 11.96 -30.74 10.44
C LEU A 276 10.48 -31.10 10.38
N LEU A 277 10.12 -32.11 9.58
CA LEU A 277 8.74 -32.50 9.32
C LEU A 277 8.41 -33.86 9.94
N ALA A 278 7.13 -34.05 10.27
CA ALA A 278 6.66 -35.31 10.83
C ALA A 278 6.76 -36.46 9.80
N PRO A 279 7.00 -37.71 10.25
CA PRO A 279 6.92 -38.89 9.39
C PRO A 279 5.63 -38.95 8.57
N GLY A 280 5.71 -39.34 7.30
CA GLY A 280 4.56 -39.44 6.40
C GLY A 280 4.12 -38.13 5.73
N THR A 281 4.68 -36.98 6.14
CA THR A 281 4.40 -35.67 5.51
C THR A 281 4.69 -35.72 4.01
N ARG A 282 3.77 -35.21 3.19
CA ARG A 282 3.92 -35.16 1.73
C ARG A 282 4.40 -33.77 1.28
N VAL A 283 5.61 -33.73 0.73
CA VAL A 283 6.24 -32.50 0.22
C VAL A 283 6.33 -32.57 -1.30
N VAL A 284 5.79 -31.56 -1.98
CA VAL A 284 5.92 -31.42 -3.43
C VAL A 284 6.80 -30.22 -3.76
N GLY A 285 7.89 -30.45 -4.48
CA GLY A 285 8.72 -29.41 -5.07
C GLY A 285 8.40 -29.19 -6.54
N ILE A 286 8.30 -27.94 -6.98
CA ILE A 286 8.14 -27.63 -8.40
C ILE A 286 9.50 -27.39 -9.05
N LEU A 287 9.86 -28.19 -10.05
CA LEU A 287 11.17 -28.12 -10.75
C LEU A 287 10.98 -27.49 -12.13
N PRO A 288 11.31 -26.20 -12.33
CA PRO A 288 10.81 -25.42 -13.47
C PRO A 288 11.63 -25.53 -14.76
N ASP A 289 12.92 -25.84 -14.67
CA ASP A 289 13.88 -25.61 -15.75
C ASP A 289 14.86 -26.78 -15.96
N ARG A 290 15.31 -26.93 -17.22
CA ARG A 290 16.26 -27.96 -17.67
C ARG A 290 17.71 -27.49 -17.52
N GLY A 291 18.63 -28.45 -17.46
CA GLY A 291 20.07 -28.20 -17.30
C GLY A 291 20.81 -27.78 -18.58
N ASP A 292 20.21 -27.94 -19.76
CA ASP A 292 20.87 -27.77 -21.07
C ASP A 292 21.46 -26.37 -21.27
N ARG A 293 20.73 -25.32 -20.89
CA ARG A 293 21.22 -23.92 -21.00
C ARG A 293 22.31 -23.55 -19.99
N TYR A 294 22.61 -24.43 -19.04
CA TYR A 294 23.58 -24.21 -17.96
C TYR A 294 24.85 -25.04 -18.10
N ALA A 295 25.01 -25.73 -19.24
CA ALA A 295 26.15 -26.61 -19.50
C ALA A 295 27.50 -25.89 -19.38
N GLU A 296 27.59 -24.65 -19.87
CA GLU A 296 28.81 -23.83 -19.89
C GLU A 296 28.97 -22.95 -18.62
N ASN A 297 28.13 -23.14 -17.60
CA ASN A 297 28.26 -22.40 -16.34
C ASN A 297 28.15 -23.31 -15.11
N LEU A 298 26.93 -23.62 -14.67
CA LEU A 298 26.65 -24.41 -13.47
C LEU A 298 27.31 -25.79 -13.53
N TYR A 299 27.31 -26.41 -14.71
CA TYR A 299 27.85 -27.75 -14.92
C TYR A 299 29.32 -27.76 -15.38
N ASP A 300 29.95 -26.61 -15.57
CA ASP A 300 31.34 -26.48 -16.00
C ASP A 300 32.27 -26.19 -14.82
N ASP A 301 33.22 -27.08 -14.54
CA ASP A 301 34.21 -26.89 -13.47
C ASP A 301 35.14 -25.69 -13.72
N GLY A 302 35.44 -25.37 -14.99
CA GLY A 302 36.22 -24.19 -15.34
C GLY A 302 35.53 -22.89 -14.92
N TYR A 303 34.21 -22.82 -15.15
CA TYR A 303 33.39 -21.68 -14.70
C TYR A 303 33.37 -21.56 -13.17
N TRP A 304 33.34 -22.67 -12.44
CA TRP A 304 33.39 -22.64 -10.97
C TRP A 304 34.69 -22.01 -10.44
N VAL A 305 35.82 -22.38 -11.04
CA VAL A 305 37.13 -21.80 -10.71
C VAL A 305 37.20 -20.33 -11.10
N GLU A 306 36.79 -19.99 -12.32
CA GLU A 306 36.81 -18.60 -12.82
C GLU A 306 35.98 -17.66 -11.94
N GLN A 307 34.77 -18.09 -11.56
CA GLN A 307 33.85 -17.31 -10.75
C GLN A 307 34.11 -17.42 -9.24
N LYS A 308 35.13 -18.19 -8.84
CA LYS A 308 35.50 -18.42 -7.44
C LYS A 308 34.31 -18.86 -6.59
N LEU A 309 33.49 -19.77 -7.11
CA LEU A 309 32.27 -20.20 -6.41
C LEU A 309 32.59 -20.88 -5.08
N ASP A 310 33.76 -21.53 -4.96
CA ASP A 310 34.20 -22.14 -3.70
C ASP A 310 34.60 -21.16 -2.61
N ASP A 311 34.82 -19.88 -2.95
CA ASP A 311 35.10 -18.82 -1.97
C ASP A 311 33.80 -18.29 -1.33
N LEU A 312 32.64 -18.57 -1.91
CA LEU A 312 31.35 -18.15 -1.34
C LEU A 312 31.03 -18.94 -0.06
N PRO A 313 30.34 -18.32 0.92
CA PRO A 313 29.87 -19.01 2.11
C PRO A 313 29.11 -20.30 1.78
N LEU A 314 29.24 -21.33 2.62
CA LEU A 314 28.51 -22.58 2.46
C LEU A 314 27.87 -22.97 3.78
N ALA A 315 26.55 -22.92 3.85
CA ALA A 315 25.78 -23.48 4.95
C ALA A 315 25.25 -24.87 4.57
N ARG A 316 25.54 -25.88 5.40
CA ARG A 316 25.06 -27.26 5.18
C ARG A 316 23.61 -27.49 5.63
N GLU A 317 23.13 -26.64 6.53
CA GLU A 317 21.76 -26.60 7.05
C GLU A 317 21.27 -25.15 7.00
N PRO A 318 19.96 -24.90 6.86
CA PRO A 318 19.44 -23.55 6.77
C PRO A 318 19.53 -22.83 8.12
N VAL A 319 20.09 -21.63 8.14
CA VAL A 319 20.15 -20.78 9.34
C VAL A 319 18.87 -19.98 9.48
N GLN A 320 18.15 -20.09 10.60
CA GLN A 320 16.98 -19.27 10.86
C GLN A 320 17.40 -17.82 11.15
N VAL A 321 16.77 -16.86 10.49
CA VAL A 321 17.00 -15.42 10.69
C VAL A 321 15.67 -14.67 10.86
N PRO A 322 15.65 -13.49 11.49
CA PRO A 322 14.49 -12.61 11.43
C PRO A 322 14.16 -12.23 9.98
N TYR A 323 12.87 -12.17 9.63
CA TYR A 323 12.43 -11.75 8.29
C TYR A 323 12.96 -10.33 7.96
N GLY A 324 13.47 -10.14 6.75
CA GLY A 324 14.13 -8.88 6.33
C GLY A 324 15.61 -8.76 6.70
N SER A 325 16.19 -9.73 7.42
CA SER A 325 17.63 -9.76 7.69
C SER A 325 18.42 -9.94 6.40
N ARG A 326 19.51 -9.19 6.21
CA ARG A 326 20.44 -9.42 5.10
C ARG A 326 21.18 -10.74 5.30
N VAL A 327 21.14 -11.63 4.31
CA VAL A 327 21.76 -12.96 4.36
C VAL A 327 22.86 -13.11 3.30
N THR A 328 23.77 -14.05 3.50
CA THR A 328 24.91 -14.32 2.59
C THR A 328 25.10 -15.81 2.25
N SER A 329 24.40 -16.69 2.96
CA SER A 329 24.42 -18.14 2.83
C SER A 329 23.01 -18.68 3.07
N TRP A 330 22.84 -20.00 2.97
CA TRP A 330 21.55 -20.66 3.10
C TRP A 330 20.90 -20.33 4.44
N SER A 331 19.84 -19.55 4.35
CA SER A 331 19.10 -19.01 5.49
C SER A 331 17.61 -19.10 5.24
N TYR A 332 16.80 -19.05 6.29
CA TYR A 332 15.35 -19.04 6.16
C TYR A 332 14.68 -18.15 7.20
N ALA A 333 13.48 -17.69 6.88
CA ALA A 333 12.62 -16.95 7.79
C ALA A 333 11.16 -17.30 7.54
N PRO A 334 10.34 -17.47 8.60
CA PRO A 334 8.89 -17.42 8.48
C PRO A 334 8.48 -16.10 7.82
N VAL A 335 7.57 -16.14 6.85
CA VAL A 335 6.99 -14.92 6.29
C VAL A 335 5.94 -14.45 7.31
N PRO A 336 6.09 -13.24 7.88
CA PRO A 336 5.17 -12.77 8.91
C PRO A 336 3.76 -12.72 8.34
N PRO A 337 2.76 -13.08 9.15
CA PRO A 337 1.39 -13.07 8.68
C PRO A 337 0.91 -11.64 8.39
N ARG A 338 -0.04 -11.49 7.46
CA ARG A 338 -0.30 -10.19 6.80
C ARG A 338 -1.75 -9.69 6.87
N GLU A 339 -2.52 -9.97 7.91
CA GLU A 339 -3.82 -9.30 8.10
C GLU A 339 -3.63 -7.93 8.74
N LEU A 340 -4.09 -6.88 8.07
CA LEU A 340 -4.17 -5.54 8.64
C LEU A 340 -5.63 -5.23 8.93
N VAL A 341 -5.95 -5.12 10.22
CA VAL A 341 -7.30 -4.86 10.68
C VAL A 341 -7.54 -3.35 10.74
N PHE A 342 -8.65 -2.91 10.18
CA PHE A 342 -9.15 -1.55 10.25
C PHE A 342 -10.35 -1.51 11.19
N VAL A 343 -10.25 -0.78 12.30
CA VAL A 343 -11.39 -0.50 13.18
C VAL A 343 -12.13 0.72 12.64
N GLU A 344 -13.19 0.48 11.88
CA GLU A 344 -13.85 1.48 11.06
C GLU A 344 -12.89 2.20 10.09
N SER A 345 -13.44 3.06 9.25
CA SER A 345 -12.67 3.85 8.28
C SER A 345 -13.32 5.22 8.08
N ASN A 346 -12.63 6.12 7.39
CA ASN A 346 -13.27 7.32 6.86
C ASN A 346 -14.20 6.96 5.71
N THR A 347 -15.35 7.64 5.64
CA THR A 347 -16.33 7.44 4.56
C THR A 347 -15.98 8.19 3.28
N THR A 348 -14.98 9.09 3.34
CA THR A 348 -14.49 9.89 2.21
C THR A 348 -12.96 9.94 2.25
N GLY A 349 -12.35 10.39 1.13
CA GLY A 349 -10.91 10.58 1.03
C GLY A 349 -10.12 9.27 1.15
N THR A 350 -9.26 9.18 2.17
CA THR A 350 -8.25 8.12 2.30
C THR A 350 -8.77 6.78 2.81
N GLY A 351 -10.04 6.68 3.23
CA GLY A 351 -10.58 5.48 3.88
C GLY A 351 -10.57 4.22 3.01
N MET A 352 -11.30 4.23 1.88
CA MET A 352 -11.30 3.10 0.93
C MET A 352 -9.95 2.95 0.23
N LEU A 353 -9.25 4.05 -0.03
CA LEU A 353 -7.90 4.03 -0.57
C LEU A 353 -6.96 3.21 0.31
N ALA A 354 -7.03 3.38 1.64
CA ALA A 354 -6.19 2.63 2.58
C ALA A 354 -6.41 1.11 2.49
N LEU A 355 -7.65 0.65 2.28
CA LEU A 355 -7.95 -0.77 2.09
C LEU A 355 -7.32 -1.31 0.80
N HIS A 356 -7.40 -0.57 -0.31
CA HIS A 356 -6.72 -0.95 -1.55
C HIS A 356 -5.20 -0.93 -1.44
N GLN A 357 -4.64 0.09 -0.75
CA GLN A 357 -3.20 0.19 -0.53
C GLN A 357 -2.67 -0.95 0.33
N ALA A 358 -3.45 -1.42 1.33
CA ALA A 358 -3.07 -2.60 2.12
C ALA A 358 -2.82 -3.82 1.22
N VAL A 359 -3.68 -4.08 0.23
CA VAL A 359 -3.48 -5.16 -0.73
C VAL A 359 -2.24 -4.98 -1.59
N ARG A 360 -1.95 -3.75 -2.05
CA ARG A 360 -0.72 -3.46 -2.79
C ARG A 360 0.54 -3.72 -1.98
N LEU A 361 0.48 -3.56 -0.66
CA LEU A 361 1.55 -3.91 0.28
C LEU A 361 1.64 -5.41 0.58
N GLY A 362 0.81 -6.24 -0.07
CA GLY A 362 0.69 -7.67 0.21
C GLY A 362 0.04 -7.95 1.57
N LEU A 363 -0.75 -7.02 2.10
CA LEU A 363 -1.57 -7.22 3.30
C LEU A 363 -2.99 -7.61 2.90
N ARG A 364 -3.64 -8.44 3.70
CA ARG A 364 -5.07 -8.73 3.62
C ARG A 364 -5.82 -7.75 4.54
N PRO A 365 -6.53 -6.74 3.99
CA PRO A 365 -7.31 -5.83 4.81
C PRO A 365 -8.54 -6.55 5.40
N VAL A 366 -8.80 -6.29 6.67
CA VAL A 366 -10.01 -6.74 7.38
C VAL A 366 -10.66 -5.49 7.96
N LEU A 367 -11.88 -5.14 7.53
CA LEU A 367 -12.63 -4.01 8.06
C LEU A 367 -13.61 -4.50 9.13
N LEU A 368 -13.41 -4.06 10.37
CA LEU A 368 -14.40 -4.20 11.44
C LEU A 368 -15.31 -2.98 11.39
N THR A 369 -16.61 -3.21 11.27
CA THR A 369 -17.58 -2.12 11.22
C THR A 369 -18.94 -2.52 11.78
N HIS A 370 -19.64 -1.61 12.44
CA HIS A 370 -21.02 -1.85 12.88
C HIS A 370 -22.06 -1.64 11.76
N ARG A 371 -21.68 -0.98 10.65
CA ARG A 371 -22.59 -0.64 9.53
C ARG A 371 -21.85 -0.66 8.18
N PRO A 372 -21.71 -1.82 7.53
CA PRO A 372 -21.05 -1.93 6.23
C PRO A 372 -21.63 -0.99 5.15
N GLY A 373 -22.96 -0.80 5.13
CA GLY A 373 -23.65 0.05 4.14
C GLY A 373 -23.28 1.53 4.18
N ARG A 374 -22.56 1.98 5.21
CA ARG A 374 -22.08 3.36 5.35
C ARG A 374 -20.92 3.70 4.40
N TYR A 375 -20.18 2.69 3.93
CA TYR A 375 -18.98 2.87 3.12
C TYR A 375 -19.28 2.70 1.63
N ARG A 376 -19.42 3.83 0.92
CA ARG A 376 -19.45 3.82 -0.55
C ARG A 376 -18.10 3.34 -1.08
N GLY A 377 -18.09 2.40 -2.01
CA GLY A 377 -16.85 1.83 -2.54
C GLY A 377 -16.36 0.57 -1.80
N LEU A 378 -17.03 0.14 -0.71
CA LEU A 378 -16.61 -1.02 0.08
C LEU A 378 -16.72 -2.35 -0.70
N PRO A 379 -17.81 -2.64 -1.45
CA PRO A 379 -17.91 -3.85 -2.26
C PRO A 379 -16.80 -4.01 -3.32
N GLU A 380 -16.21 -2.89 -3.75
CA GLU A 380 -15.12 -2.83 -4.72
C GLU A 380 -13.75 -3.08 -4.06
N THR A 381 -13.69 -3.03 -2.72
CA THR A 381 -12.47 -3.35 -1.98
C THR A 381 -12.31 -4.87 -1.82
N PRO A 382 -11.07 -5.39 -1.87
CA PRO A 382 -10.77 -6.78 -1.53
C PRO A 382 -10.79 -7.07 -0.02
N ALA A 383 -11.37 -6.19 0.80
CA ALA A 383 -11.37 -6.33 2.24
C ALA A 383 -12.36 -7.38 2.73
N GLU A 384 -11.94 -8.18 3.70
CA GLU A 384 -12.87 -8.97 4.49
C GLU A 384 -13.65 -8.01 5.40
N VAL A 385 -14.98 -8.04 5.33
CA VAL A 385 -15.83 -7.21 6.18
C VAL A 385 -16.39 -8.05 7.31
N VAL A 386 -16.18 -7.59 8.54
CA VAL A 386 -16.71 -8.21 9.75
C VAL A 386 -17.64 -7.21 10.42
N GLU A 387 -18.93 -7.54 10.42
CA GLU A 387 -19.94 -6.72 11.08
C GLU A 387 -19.94 -7.00 12.59
N CYS A 388 -19.61 -5.98 13.39
CA CYS A 388 -19.55 -6.08 14.86
C CYS A 388 -19.70 -4.71 15.54
N ASP A 389 -20.00 -4.71 16.84
CA ASP A 389 -19.98 -3.48 17.63
C ASP A 389 -18.53 -3.00 17.80
N THR A 390 -18.20 -1.88 17.14
CA THR A 390 -16.85 -1.31 17.14
C THR A 390 -16.58 -0.44 18.37
N ASN A 391 -17.57 -0.21 19.24
CA ASN A 391 -17.40 0.48 20.52
C ASN A 391 -17.09 -0.49 21.68
N ASP A 392 -17.29 -1.80 21.50
CA ASP A 392 -16.94 -2.83 22.49
C ASP A 392 -15.50 -3.33 22.30
N VAL A 393 -14.55 -2.64 22.95
CA VAL A 393 -13.11 -2.94 22.86
C VAL A 393 -12.78 -4.37 23.30
N ASP A 394 -13.50 -4.91 24.29
CA ASP A 394 -13.24 -6.25 24.81
C ASP A 394 -13.72 -7.33 23.86
N ALA A 395 -14.89 -7.15 23.23
CA ALA A 395 -15.38 -8.01 22.17
C ALA A 395 -14.44 -7.99 20.95
N LEU A 396 -13.96 -6.81 20.54
CA LEU A 396 -12.98 -6.68 19.47
C LEU A 396 -11.67 -7.41 19.81
N ARG A 397 -11.16 -7.27 21.04
CA ARG A 397 -9.95 -7.98 21.50
C ARG A 397 -10.15 -9.50 21.46
N ALA A 398 -11.31 -9.99 21.92
CA ALA A 398 -11.65 -11.41 21.88
C ALA A 398 -11.75 -11.94 20.43
N LEU A 399 -12.30 -11.14 19.52
CA LEU A 399 -12.37 -11.46 18.09
C LEU A 399 -10.97 -11.55 17.46
N LEU A 400 -10.12 -10.55 17.74
CA LEU A 400 -8.79 -10.45 17.17
C LEU A 400 -7.82 -11.51 17.70
N SER A 401 -7.91 -11.88 18.99
CA SER A 401 -7.05 -12.93 19.56
C SER A 401 -7.22 -14.31 18.91
N ARG A 402 -8.33 -14.55 18.21
CA ARG A 402 -8.58 -15.79 17.46
C ARG A 402 -7.94 -15.80 16.07
N ARG A 403 -7.48 -14.64 15.57
CA ARG A 403 -6.82 -14.52 14.26
C ARG A 403 -5.35 -14.89 14.40
N ARG A 404 -4.91 -15.86 13.61
CA ARG A 404 -3.53 -16.37 13.64
C ARG A 404 -2.55 -15.49 12.88
N SER A 405 -3.05 -14.52 12.13
CA SER A 405 -2.29 -13.84 11.09
C SER A 405 -2.30 -12.31 11.14
N LEU A 406 -2.41 -11.70 12.33
CA LEU A 406 -2.43 -10.24 12.47
C LEU A 406 -1.04 -9.63 12.29
N ALA A 407 -0.90 -8.74 11.30
CA ALA A 407 0.24 -7.84 11.15
C ALA A 407 0.06 -6.54 11.94
N GLY A 408 -1.18 -6.09 12.09
CA GLY A 408 -1.47 -4.80 12.69
C GLY A 408 -2.96 -4.53 12.91
N VAL A 409 -3.23 -3.56 13.77
CA VAL A 409 -4.56 -2.96 13.95
C VAL A 409 -4.42 -1.45 13.75
N THR A 410 -5.24 -0.88 12.90
CA THR A 410 -5.21 0.54 12.57
C THR A 410 -6.63 1.07 12.34
N THR A 411 -6.71 2.36 12.04
CA THR A 411 -7.95 3.00 11.58
C THR A 411 -7.58 4.23 10.77
N THR A 412 -8.47 4.64 9.87
CA THR A 412 -8.41 5.99 9.28
C THR A 412 -9.40 6.96 9.95
N SER A 413 -10.28 6.46 10.82
CA SER A 413 -11.30 7.26 11.51
C SER A 413 -10.77 7.85 12.81
N GLU A 414 -10.90 9.18 12.95
CA GLU A 414 -10.58 9.92 14.19
C GLU A 414 -11.20 9.27 15.43
N PHE A 415 -12.47 8.88 15.34
CA PHE A 415 -13.24 8.34 16.46
C PHE A 415 -12.71 7.03 17.04
N TYR A 416 -11.91 6.28 16.27
CA TYR A 416 -11.44 4.95 16.64
C TYR A 416 -9.91 4.87 16.80
N LEU A 417 -9.21 6.01 16.77
CA LEU A 417 -7.75 6.04 16.95
C LEU A 417 -7.34 5.41 18.29
N GLU A 418 -8.02 5.78 19.37
CA GLU A 418 -7.78 5.25 20.71
C GLU A 418 -8.11 3.75 20.80
N THR A 419 -9.23 3.32 20.21
CA THR A 419 -9.62 1.90 20.12
C THR A 419 -8.57 1.08 19.39
N ALA A 420 -8.13 1.54 18.21
CA ALA A 420 -7.11 0.84 17.42
C ALA A 420 -5.77 0.75 18.15
N ALA A 421 -5.32 1.84 18.78
CA ALA A 421 -4.09 1.85 19.58
C ALA A 421 -4.17 0.92 20.80
N THR A 422 -5.33 0.87 21.47
CA THR A 422 -5.59 -0.02 22.61
C THR A 422 -5.55 -1.49 22.21
N LEU A 423 -6.14 -1.84 21.07
CA LEU A 423 -6.11 -3.20 20.52
C LEU A 423 -4.71 -3.60 20.06
N ALA A 424 -4.02 -2.71 19.33
CA ALA A 424 -2.65 -2.96 18.86
C ALA A 424 -1.69 -3.21 20.04
N GLY A 425 -1.66 -2.31 21.03
CA GLY A 425 -0.82 -2.47 22.22
C GLY A 425 -1.19 -3.71 23.04
N GLY A 426 -2.48 -4.01 23.18
CA GLY A 426 -2.98 -5.19 23.87
C GLY A 426 -2.63 -6.53 23.22
N LEU A 427 -2.31 -6.52 21.92
CA LEU A 427 -1.93 -7.70 21.14
C LEU A 427 -0.41 -7.73 20.83
N GLY A 428 0.36 -6.76 21.32
CA GLY A 428 1.80 -6.66 21.04
C GLY A 428 2.12 -6.30 19.59
N LEU A 429 1.20 -5.63 18.90
CA LEU A 429 1.34 -5.21 17.50
C LEU A 429 1.97 -3.80 17.39
N PRO A 430 2.56 -3.44 16.24
CA PRO A 430 3.09 -2.09 16.01
C PRO A 430 2.02 -1.01 16.18
N GLY A 431 2.36 0.10 16.84
CA GLY A 431 1.43 1.22 17.04
C GLY A 431 1.91 2.25 18.06
N SER A 432 1.20 3.37 18.13
CA SER A 432 1.33 4.34 19.21
C SER A 432 0.73 3.82 20.51
N SER A 433 1.19 4.36 21.65
CA SER A 433 0.54 4.06 22.92
C SER A 433 -0.90 4.59 22.93
N ALA A 434 -1.81 3.82 23.52
CA ALA A 434 -3.20 4.23 23.65
C ALA A 434 -3.33 5.56 24.43
N ASP A 435 -2.49 5.75 25.45
CA ASP A 435 -2.49 6.99 26.24
C ASP A 435 -2.06 8.22 25.43
N ALA A 436 -1.00 8.13 24.61
CA ALA A 436 -0.57 9.24 23.78
C ALA A 436 -1.64 9.64 22.75
N VAL A 437 -2.31 8.64 22.16
CA VAL A 437 -3.42 8.87 21.22
C VAL A 437 -4.63 9.49 21.93
N ALA A 438 -4.99 8.99 23.11
CA ALA A 438 -6.08 9.52 23.93
C ALA A 438 -5.80 10.98 24.36
N VAL A 439 -4.56 11.30 24.73
CA VAL A 439 -4.12 12.66 25.04
C VAL A 439 -4.31 13.59 23.83
N CYS A 440 -3.92 13.16 22.63
CA CYS A 440 -4.10 13.96 21.42
C CYS A 440 -5.59 14.23 21.13
N ARG A 441 -6.46 13.25 21.39
CA ARG A 441 -7.91 13.38 21.24
C ARG A 441 -8.57 14.24 22.32
N ASP A 442 -8.05 14.25 23.53
CA ASP A 442 -8.52 15.10 24.62
C ASP A 442 -7.73 16.41 24.65
N LYS A 443 -8.30 17.43 24.01
CA LYS A 443 -7.69 18.76 23.93
C LYS A 443 -7.38 19.33 25.32
N ALA A 444 -8.15 19.03 26.36
CA ALA A 444 -7.85 19.50 27.71
C ALA A 444 -6.58 18.86 28.27
N ARG A 445 -6.42 17.54 28.13
CA ARG A 445 -5.19 16.83 28.52
C ARG A 445 -3.98 17.27 27.71
N THR A 446 -4.15 17.51 26.40
CA THR A 446 -3.10 18.11 25.57
C THR A 446 -2.64 19.44 26.16
N ARG A 447 -3.57 20.34 26.52
CA ARG A 447 -3.21 21.64 27.11
C ARG A 447 -2.45 21.53 28.42
N ASP A 448 -2.85 20.59 29.29
CA ASP A 448 -2.14 20.34 30.56
C ASP A 448 -0.69 19.91 30.33
N LEU A 449 -0.45 19.00 29.38
CA LEU A 449 0.91 18.53 29.08
C LEU A 449 1.78 19.60 28.42
N LEU A 450 1.22 20.39 27.50
CA LEU A 450 1.92 21.52 26.91
C LEU A 450 2.30 22.57 27.98
N SER A 451 1.43 22.82 28.97
CA SER A 451 1.72 23.71 30.10
C SER A 451 2.91 23.19 30.92
N ARG A 452 2.91 21.89 31.25
CA ARG A 452 3.99 21.26 32.03
C ARG A 452 5.32 21.27 31.28
N ALA A 453 5.27 21.16 29.95
CA ALA A 453 6.44 21.24 29.09
C ALA A 453 6.90 22.69 28.80
N GLY A 454 6.17 23.70 29.27
CA GLY A 454 6.48 25.11 29.02
C GLY A 454 6.33 25.52 27.55
N LEU A 455 5.48 24.83 26.78
CA LEU A 455 5.31 25.06 25.34
C LEU A 455 4.29 26.16 25.05
N PRO A 456 4.50 26.99 24.00
CA PRO A 456 3.55 28.02 23.61
C PRO A 456 2.19 27.45 23.20
N GLN A 457 1.15 27.89 23.89
CA GLN A 457 -0.24 27.50 23.67
C GLN A 457 -1.19 28.64 24.09
N PRO A 458 -2.46 28.67 23.64
CA PRO A 458 -3.39 29.70 24.08
C PRO A 458 -3.67 29.60 25.58
N ARG A 459 -3.93 30.74 26.23
CA ARG A 459 -4.55 30.72 27.56
C ARG A 459 -5.90 30.03 27.44
N TYR A 460 -6.18 29.09 28.35
CA TYR A 460 -7.37 28.26 28.26
C TYR A 460 -8.01 28.02 29.63
N SER A 461 -9.28 27.64 29.59
CA SER A 461 -10.05 27.10 30.72
C SER A 461 -10.89 25.92 30.23
N VAL A 462 -10.97 24.87 31.04
CA VAL A 462 -11.88 23.74 30.82
C VAL A 462 -13.17 24.01 31.59
N VAL A 463 -14.28 24.07 30.88
CA VAL A 463 -15.61 24.33 31.41
C VAL A 463 -16.45 23.06 31.35
N ARG A 464 -17.05 22.68 32.48
CA ARG A 464 -17.96 21.53 32.63
C ARG A 464 -19.36 21.95 33.07
N ALA A 465 -19.52 23.19 33.54
CA ALA A 465 -20.81 23.72 33.95
C ALA A 465 -21.03 25.18 33.48
N PRO A 466 -22.26 25.58 33.15
CA PRO A 466 -22.54 26.93 32.64
C PRO A 466 -22.07 28.09 33.54
N HIS A 467 -22.08 27.89 34.87
CA HIS A 467 -21.67 28.94 35.81
C HIS A 467 -20.16 29.25 35.77
N GLU A 468 -19.33 28.39 35.17
CA GLU A 468 -17.87 28.57 35.07
C GLU A 468 -17.48 29.48 33.89
N VAL A 469 -18.40 29.77 32.98
CA VAL A 469 -18.12 30.48 31.71
C VAL A 469 -17.57 31.89 31.95
N ALA A 470 -18.15 32.65 32.88
CA ALA A 470 -17.71 34.01 33.17
C ALA A 470 -16.23 34.07 33.59
N ALA A 471 -15.82 33.18 34.50
CA ALA A 471 -14.43 33.07 34.94
C ALA A 471 -13.51 32.58 33.82
N ALA A 472 -13.98 31.67 32.97
CA ALA A 472 -13.25 31.17 31.83
C ALA A 472 -12.98 32.26 30.78
N VAL A 473 -14.00 33.06 30.44
CA VAL A 473 -13.90 34.21 29.53
C VAL A 473 -12.97 35.27 30.09
N ALA A 474 -13.06 35.58 31.39
CA ALA A 474 -12.16 36.55 32.03
C ALA A 474 -10.68 36.14 31.93
N ARG A 475 -10.39 34.83 31.96
CA ARG A 475 -9.02 34.30 31.82
C ARG A 475 -8.53 34.31 30.36
N ALA A 476 -9.38 33.89 29.43
CA ALA A 476 -9.05 33.82 28.01
C ALA A 476 -8.88 35.21 27.37
N GLY A 477 -9.74 36.15 27.77
CA GLY A 477 -9.93 37.45 27.14
C GLY A 477 -10.90 37.38 25.95
N LEU A 478 -11.58 38.49 25.64
CA LEU A 478 -12.44 38.61 24.46
C LEU A 478 -11.69 39.29 23.28
N PRO A 479 -11.95 38.86 22.03
CA PRO A 479 -12.76 37.70 21.66
C PRO A 479 -12.08 36.38 22.08
N CYS A 480 -12.88 35.35 22.39
CA CYS A 480 -12.42 34.01 22.77
C CYS A 480 -12.91 32.94 21.80
N VAL A 481 -12.22 31.80 21.74
CA VAL A 481 -12.64 30.63 20.97
C VAL A 481 -13.27 29.61 21.90
N VAL A 482 -14.49 29.17 21.60
CA VAL A 482 -15.19 28.10 22.33
C VAL A 482 -15.26 26.86 21.44
N LYS A 483 -14.82 25.70 21.97
CA LYS A 483 -14.77 24.44 21.22
C LYS A 483 -14.91 23.19 22.10
N PRO A 484 -15.42 22.07 21.57
CA PRO A 484 -15.47 20.80 22.31
C PRO A 484 -14.06 20.25 22.58
N THR A 485 -13.90 19.42 23.60
CA THR A 485 -12.59 18.81 23.92
C THR A 485 -12.21 17.65 23.01
N SER A 486 -13.13 16.98 22.30
CA SER A 486 -12.85 15.71 21.62
C SER A 486 -13.55 15.41 20.31
N ASP A 487 -14.05 16.46 19.65
CA ASP A 487 -14.63 16.35 18.31
C ASP A 487 -13.61 16.66 17.20
N SER A 488 -14.05 16.52 15.95
CA SER A 488 -13.26 16.59 14.72
C SER A 488 -13.86 17.58 13.70
N ALA A 489 -13.12 17.85 12.62
CA ALA A 489 -13.62 18.61 11.46
C ALA A 489 -14.09 20.05 11.76
N SER A 490 -13.49 20.68 12.77
CA SER A 490 -13.88 22.01 13.29
C SER A 490 -15.33 22.08 13.80
N THR A 491 -15.96 20.93 14.05
CA THR A 491 -17.34 20.85 14.55
C THR A 491 -17.45 21.54 15.91
N GLY A 492 -18.35 22.52 16.00
CA GLY A 492 -18.62 23.22 17.26
C GLY A 492 -17.56 24.26 17.68
N VAL A 493 -16.59 24.57 16.83
CA VAL A 493 -15.61 25.64 17.06
C VAL A 493 -16.21 27.00 16.67
N ARG A 494 -16.15 27.98 17.58
CA ARG A 494 -16.72 29.32 17.33
C ARG A 494 -15.90 30.43 17.99
N LEU A 495 -15.67 31.52 17.25
CA LEU A 495 -15.24 32.80 17.81
C LEU A 495 -16.41 33.51 18.49
N CYS A 496 -16.26 33.80 19.78
CA CYS A 496 -17.22 34.52 20.60
C CYS A 496 -16.65 35.90 20.94
N ARG A 497 -17.34 36.96 20.52
CA ARG A 497 -16.97 38.35 20.77
C ARG A 497 -17.54 38.89 22.08
N THR A 498 -18.56 38.23 22.62
CA THR A 498 -19.18 38.59 23.89
C THR A 498 -19.26 37.38 24.83
N GLU A 499 -19.38 37.65 26.13
CA GLU A 499 -19.60 36.58 27.12
C GLU A 499 -20.92 35.83 26.85
N ALA A 500 -21.97 36.53 26.41
CA ALA A 500 -23.25 35.93 26.08
C ALA A 500 -23.14 34.92 24.92
N GLU A 501 -22.36 35.24 23.88
CA GLU A 501 -22.06 34.30 22.79
C GLU A 501 -21.30 33.06 23.31
N ALA A 502 -20.32 33.27 24.21
CA ALA A 502 -19.57 32.17 24.82
C ALA A 502 -20.47 31.27 25.69
N GLN A 503 -21.35 31.86 26.51
CA GLN A 503 -22.32 31.12 27.32
C GLN A 503 -23.26 30.27 26.46
N ALA A 504 -23.82 30.84 25.39
CA ALA A 504 -24.70 30.12 24.48
C ALA A 504 -23.98 28.93 23.78
N GLN A 505 -22.75 29.15 23.32
CA GLN A 505 -21.96 28.10 22.68
C GLN A 505 -21.59 26.98 23.67
N VAL A 506 -21.14 27.32 24.88
CA VAL A 506 -20.82 26.34 25.93
C VAL A 506 -22.04 25.50 26.29
N ALA A 507 -23.21 26.13 26.49
CA ALA A 507 -24.45 25.41 26.78
C ALA A 507 -24.81 24.41 25.67
N THR A 508 -24.66 24.83 24.41
CA THR A 508 -24.89 23.97 23.24
C THR A 508 -23.96 22.76 23.24
N LEU A 509 -22.66 22.97 23.48
CA LEU A 509 -21.68 21.89 23.44
C LEU A 509 -21.79 20.93 24.64
N LEU A 510 -22.08 21.43 25.84
CA LEU A 510 -22.29 20.59 27.04
C LEU A 510 -23.55 19.73 26.95
N ALA A 511 -24.54 20.13 26.16
CA ALA A 511 -25.74 19.33 25.91
C ALA A 511 -25.43 18.06 25.07
N VAL A 512 -24.29 18.02 24.37
CA VAL A 512 -23.87 16.86 23.55
C VAL A 512 -23.12 15.85 24.43
N THR A 513 -23.83 14.82 24.88
CA THR A 513 -23.27 13.76 25.75
C THR A 513 -22.81 12.52 25.00
N VAL A 514 -23.26 12.34 23.75
CA VAL A 514 -22.91 11.22 22.87
C VAL A 514 -22.57 11.76 21.49
N ASN A 515 -21.48 11.29 20.89
CA ASN A 515 -21.05 11.72 19.56
C ASN A 515 -21.75 10.95 18.43
N VAL A 516 -21.44 11.32 17.18
CA VAL A 516 -22.01 10.71 15.96
C VAL A 516 -21.67 9.23 15.73
N ARG A 517 -20.90 8.61 16.63
CA ARG A 517 -20.57 7.17 16.63
C ARG A 517 -21.15 6.43 17.84
N GLY A 518 -22.01 7.08 18.63
CA GLY A 518 -22.57 6.47 19.84
C GLY A 518 -21.59 6.41 21.01
N GLN A 519 -20.44 7.09 20.93
CA GLN A 519 -19.45 7.12 22.02
C GLN A 519 -19.74 8.28 22.96
N ALA A 520 -19.54 8.09 24.26
CA ALA A 520 -19.66 9.17 25.24
C ALA A 520 -18.65 10.30 24.96
N THR A 521 -19.09 11.55 25.09
CA THR A 521 -18.19 12.71 25.07
C THR A 521 -17.50 12.88 26.42
N TYR A 522 -16.44 13.71 26.49
CA TYR A 522 -15.79 14.03 27.76
C TYR A 522 -16.59 15.02 28.63
N ALA A 523 -17.80 15.43 28.20
CA ALA A 523 -18.65 16.39 28.88
C ALA A 523 -17.90 17.67 29.32
N ALA A 524 -17.04 18.18 28.44
CA ALA A 524 -16.17 19.31 28.70
C ALA A 524 -15.99 20.18 27.45
N VAL A 525 -15.86 21.48 27.68
CA VAL A 525 -15.70 22.51 26.64
C VAL A 525 -14.46 23.34 26.96
N LEU A 526 -13.71 23.72 25.95
CA LEU A 526 -12.59 24.66 26.08
C LEU A 526 -13.04 26.07 25.73
N VAL A 527 -12.66 27.01 26.58
CA VAL A 527 -12.70 28.45 26.31
C VAL A 527 -11.26 28.94 26.23
N GLU A 528 -10.83 29.40 25.06
CA GLU A 528 -9.44 29.72 24.75
C GLU A 528 -9.28 31.16 24.30
N GLN A 529 -8.10 31.73 24.55
CA GLN A 529 -7.66 32.97 23.94
C GLN A 529 -7.72 32.87 22.41
N TYR A 530 -8.27 33.88 21.76
CA TYR A 530 -8.16 34.00 20.31
C TYR A 530 -6.71 34.33 19.91
N LEU A 531 -6.15 33.52 19.01
CA LEU A 531 -4.81 33.70 18.48
C LEU A 531 -4.89 34.34 17.09
N ALA A 532 -4.54 35.62 17.00
CA ALA A 532 -4.42 36.32 15.72
C ALA A 532 -3.14 35.87 14.99
N GLY A 533 -3.24 35.66 13.67
CA GLY A 533 -2.12 35.27 12.83
C GLY A 533 -2.46 34.21 11.80
N ALA A 534 -1.51 33.97 10.89
CA ALA A 534 -1.62 32.93 9.88
C ALA A 534 -1.66 31.53 10.55
N GLU A 535 -2.38 30.61 9.94
CA GLU A 535 -2.44 29.22 10.39
C GLU A 535 -1.59 28.34 9.48
N VAL A 536 -0.84 27.43 10.11
CA VAL A 536 -0.05 26.42 9.43
C VAL A 536 -0.28 25.09 10.12
N SER A 537 -0.03 24.00 9.42
CA SER A 537 0.12 22.70 10.04
C SER A 537 1.49 22.10 9.74
N VAL A 538 1.97 21.25 10.63
CA VAL A 538 3.21 20.50 10.46
C VAL A 538 2.84 19.03 10.34
N GLU A 539 3.16 18.47 9.18
CA GLU A 539 2.94 17.07 8.88
C GLU A 539 4.19 16.31 9.29
N THR A 540 4.00 15.31 10.16
CA THR A 540 5.09 14.56 10.77
C THR A 540 4.86 13.06 10.63
N PHE A 541 5.94 12.31 10.74
CA PHE A 541 5.88 10.87 10.80
C PHE A 541 6.88 10.37 11.83
N ALA A 542 6.41 9.63 12.83
CA ALA A 542 7.25 9.07 13.86
C ALA A 542 7.51 7.58 13.63
N ALA A 543 8.77 7.17 13.69
CA ALA A 543 9.19 5.78 13.59
C ALA A 543 10.50 5.58 14.37
N ASP A 544 10.68 4.40 14.98
CA ASP A 544 11.90 4.03 15.72
C ASP A 544 12.33 5.06 16.79
N GLY A 545 11.35 5.66 17.47
CA GLY A 545 11.58 6.67 18.52
C GLY A 545 12.05 8.03 17.99
N ARG A 546 11.99 8.26 16.66
CA ARG A 546 12.33 9.53 16.02
C ARG A 546 11.10 10.11 15.34
N VAL A 547 10.85 11.40 15.58
CA VAL A 547 9.88 12.18 14.81
C VAL A 547 10.61 12.73 13.58
N GLU A 548 10.10 12.47 12.39
CA GLU A 548 10.54 13.08 11.15
C GLU A 548 9.52 14.15 10.71
N ILE A 549 9.99 15.30 10.22
CA ILE A 549 9.09 16.32 9.66
C ILE A 549 8.95 16.07 8.16
N VAL A 550 7.73 15.77 7.72
CA VAL A 550 7.39 15.61 6.29
C VAL A 550 7.36 16.98 5.63
N GLY A 551 6.73 17.97 6.28
CA GLY A 551 6.75 19.35 5.82
C GLY A 551 5.78 20.25 6.59
N ILE A 552 5.75 21.52 6.21
CA ILE A 552 4.81 22.51 6.73
C ILE A 552 3.76 22.73 5.64
N THR A 553 2.49 22.79 6.01
CA THR A 553 1.38 23.12 5.12
C THR A 553 0.85 24.51 5.48
N ASP A 554 0.71 25.38 4.49
CA ASP A 554 0.07 26.69 4.65
C ASP A 554 -1.44 26.54 4.58
N LYS A 555 -2.19 27.14 5.51
CA LYS A 555 -3.64 26.96 5.65
C LYS A 555 -4.34 28.27 5.32
N THR A 556 -5.31 28.21 4.41
CA THR A 556 -6.24 29.31 4.13
C THR A 556 -7.54 29.05 4.89
N ILE A 557 -7.95 30.03 5.67
CA ILE A 557 -9.10 29.93 6.57
C ILE A 557 -10.21 30.84 6.06
N GLY A 558 -11.45 30.35 6.13
CA GLY A 558 -12.65 31.10 5.83
C GLY A 558 -12.96 32.17 6.88
N PRO A 559 -14.08 32.89 6.69
CA PRO A 559 -14.43 34.00 7.56
C PRO A 559 -14.73 33.56 8.99
N GLU A 560 -14.46 34.45 9.93
CA GLU A 560 -14.98 34.36 11.30
C GLU A 560 -16.53 34.31 11.27
N PRO A 561 -17.17 33.53 12.16
CA PRO A 561 -16.63 32.97 13.40
C PRO A 561 -16.21 31.49 13.37
N TYR A 562 -16.25 30.80 12.23
CA TYR A 562 -16.18 29.32 12.18
C TYR A 562 -14.81 28.73 11.79
N PHE A 563 -13.89 29.53 11.27
CA PHE A 563 -12.54 29.11 10.90
C PHE A 563 -12.47 27.89 9.95
N VAL A 564 -13.47 27.73 9.08
CA VAL A 564 -13.48 26.61 8.13
C VAL A 564 -12.38 26.80 7.11
N GLU A 565 -11.49 25.81 6.98
CA GLU A 565 -10.41 25.92 6.00
C GLU A 565 -10.98 25.90 4.57
N THR A 566 -10.53 26.83 3.74
CA THR A 566 -10.95 27.00 2.35
C THR A 566 -9.87 26.61 1.35
N GLY A 567 -8.64 26.32 1.82
CA GLY A 567 -7.59 25.80 0.97
C GLY A 567 -6.27 25.58 1.70
N HIS A 568 -5.35 24.88 1.04
CA HIS A 568 -4.02 24.56 1.56
C HIS A 568 -2.95 24.67 0.46
N ILE A 569 -1.70 24.92 0.85
CA ILE A 569 -0.53 24.79 -0.04
C ILE A 569 0.56 24.01 0.69
N PHE A 570 1.12 23.01 0.02
CA PHE A 570 2.24 22.21 0.48
C PHE A 570 3.38 22.17 -0.56
N PRO A 571 4.65 22.29 -0.14
CA PRO A 571 5.06 22.79 1.16
C PRO A 571 4.68 24.28 1.31
N ALA A 572 4.58 24.76 2.54
CA ALA A 572 4.43 26.18 2.81
C ALA A 572 5.64 26.95 2.24
N PRO A 573 5.43 28.16 1.69
CA PRO A 573 6.53 29.05 1.29
C PRO A 573 7.49 29.25 2.45
N HIS A 574 8.80 29.39 2.17
CA HIS A 574 9.80 29.57 3.22
C HIS A 574 9.54 30.86 4.01
N ARG A 575 9.56 30.77 5.33
CA ARG A 575 9.39 31.88 6.29
C ARG A 575 10.54 31.92 7.29
N PRO A 576 10.88 33.08 7.87
CA PRO A 576 11.88 33.18 8.94
C PRO A 576 11.62 32.23 10.11
N GLU A 577 10.35 31.98 10.44
CA GLU A 577 9.92 31.15 11.56
C GLU A 577 9.86 29.65 11.23
N SER A 578 10.23 29.22 10.01
CA SER A 578 10.06 27.83 9.57
C SER A 578 10.73 26.82 10.50
N GLU A 579 11.92 27.12 11.01
CA GLU A 579 12.63 26.22 11.92
C GLU A 579 11.99 26.20 13.31
N ALA A 580 11.53 27.36 13.81
CA ALA A 580 10.79 27.44 15.06
C ALA A 580 9.48 26.62 14.99
N ILE A 581 8.76 26.67 13.86
CA ILE A 581 7.55 25.87 13.62
C ILE A 581 7.88 24.37 13.71
N ARG A 582 8.94 23.92 13.04
CA ARG A 582 9.38 22.51 13.07
C ARG A 582 9.77 22.07 14.48
N GLN A 583 10.53 22.90 15.19
CA GLN A 583 10.98 22.58 16.54
C GLN A 583 9.82 22.54 17.54
N THR A 584 8.89 23.49 17.46
CA THR A 584 7.67 23.48 18.30
C THR A 584 6.85 22.21 18.06
N ALA A 585 6.74 21.73 16.81
CA ALA A 585 6.01 20.49 16.50
C ALA A 585 6.70 19.28 17.14
N ARG A 586 8.03 19.16 17.01
CA ARG A 586 8.81 18.08 17.63
C ARG A 586 8.63 18.07 19.15
N SER A 587 8.76 19.23 19.78
CA SER A 587 8.62 19.35 21.24
C SER A 587 7.19 19.03 21.71
N ALA A 588 6.17 19.46 20.96
CA ALA A 588 4.78 19.17 21.26
C ALA A 588 4.47 17.67 21.17
N LEU A 589 4.95 17.00 20.12
CA LEU A 589 4.80 15.55 19.95
C LEU A 589 5.54 14.75 21.03
N ALA A 590 6.73 15.20 21.42
CA ALA A 590 7.46 14.62 22.55
C ALA A 590 6.71 14.79 23.88
N ALA A 591 6.10 15.97 24.12
CA ALA A 591 5.36 16.25 25.34
C ALA A 591 4.10 15.37 25.51
N VAL A 592 3.42 15.04 24.40
CA VAL A 592 2.26 14.12 24.41
C VAL A 592 2.65 12.65 24.27
N GLY A 593 3.94 12.34 24.11
CA GLY A 593 4.46 10.98 24.02
C GLY A 593 4.14 10.25 22.71
N LEU A 594 3.83 10.98 21.63
CA LEU A 594 3.50 10.37 20.34
C LEU A 594 4.78 10.02 19.58
N ALA A 595 5.07 8.72 19.47
CA ALA A 595 6.34 8.20 18.94
C ALA A 595 6.19 7.22 17.76
N HIS A 596 4.97 7.00 17.24
CA HIS A 596 4.72 6.09 16.13
C HIS A 596 3.63 6.61 15.18
N GLY A 597 3.84 6.48 13.87
CA GLY A 597 2.89 6.84 12.83
C GLY A 597 2.83 8.35 12.53
N ALA A 598 1.89 8.73 11.68
CA ALA A 598 1.70 10.11 11.26
C ALA A 598 1.05 10.97 12.34
N ALA A 599 1.42 12.25 12.37
CA ALA A 599 0.72 13.26 13.15
C ALA A 599 0.58 14.57 12.38
N HIS A 600 -0.55 15.24 12.60
CA HIS A 600 -0.89 16.55 12.06
C HIS A 600 -0.97 17.57 13.20
N VAL A 601 -0.01 18.48 13.25
CA VAL A 601 0.10 19.50 14.31
C VAL A 601 -0.30 20.87 13.77
N GLU A 602 -1.40 21.43 14.25
CA GLU A 602 -1.91 22.73 13.82
C GLU A 602 -1.36 23.84 14.73
N MET A 603 -0.97 24.97 14.12
CA MET A 603 -0.37 26.10 14.82
C MET A 603 -0.83 27.44 14.27
N ARG A 604 -0.85 28.44 15.15
CA ARG A 604 -1.00 29.86 14.79
C ARG A 604 0.35 30.57 14.90
N LEU A 605 0.67 31.36 13.90
CA LEU A 605 1.87 32.19 13.87
C LEU A 605 1.54 33.57 14.44
N THR A 606 1.80 33.73 15.74
CA THR A 606 1.58 35.00 16.45
C THR A 606 2.84 35.87 16.41
N GLU A 607 2.76 37.11 16.87
CA GLU A 607 3.94 37.98 17.04
C GLU A 607 5.01 37.37 17.96
N ALA A 608 4.60 36.53 18.93
CA ALA A 608 5.51 35.84 19.84
C ALA A 608 6.07 34.53 19.26
N GLY A 609 5.70 34.16 18.03
CA GLY A 609 6.10 32.91 17.37
C GLY A 609 4.97 31.89 17.23
N PRO A 610 5.32 30.63 16.86
CA PRO A 610 4.36 29.57 16.63
C PRO A 610 3.73 29.05 17.94
N VAL A 611 2.41 29.02 17.97
CA VAL A 611 1.60 28.58 19.11
C VAL A 611 0.79 27.36 18.72
N VAL A 612 0.87 26.27 19.49
CA VAL A 612 0.17 25.02 19.19
C VAL A 612 -1.33 25.18 19.41
N VAL A 613 -2.10 24.89 18.36
CA VAL A 613 -3.58 24.87 18.40
C VAL A 613 -4.06 23.46 18.68
N GLU A 614 -3.58 22.46 17.95
CA GLU A 614 -4.07 21.09 18.02
C GLU A 614 -3.00 20.08 17.59
N ILE A 615 -3.05 18.87 18.16
CA ILE A 615 -2.21 17.74 17.78
C ILE A 615 -3.14 16.58 17.46
N ASN A 616 -3.12 16.11 16.21
CA ASN A 616 -3.90 14.98 15.75
C ASN A 616 -2.97 13.79 15.49
N ALA A 617 -3.18 12.66 16.16
CA ALA A 617 -2.38 11.44 16.02
C ALA A 617 -2.76 10.61 14.77
N ARG A 618 -2.92 11.28 13.63
CA ARG A 618 -3.26 10.67 12.35
C ARG A 618 -2.76 11.50 11.17
N LEU A 619 -2.97 10.95 9.97
CA LEU A 619 -2.83 11.69 8.73
C LEU A 619 -3.75 12.90 8.69
N ALA A 620 -3.25 13.99 8.13
CA ALA A 620 -4.00 15.22 7.92
C ALA A 620 -5.24 15.02 7.04
N GLY A 621 -6.30 15.78 7.34
CA GLY A 621 -7.50 15.84 6.51
C GLY A 621 -7.31 16.75 5.29
N GLY A 622 -8.41 17.04 4.58
CA GLY A 622 -8.39 18.05 3.51
C GLY A 622 -7.48 17.73 2.33
N MET A 623 -7.29 16.44 2.04
CA MET A 623 -6.42 15.95 0.95
C MET A 623 -4.94 16.37 1.07
N ILE A 624 -4.48 16.81 2.25
CA ILE A 624 -3.06 17.14 2.48
C ILE A 624 -2.11 15.96 2.14
N PRO A 625 -2.43 14.69 2.46
CA PRO A 625 -1.62 13.56 2.01
C PRO A 625 -1.43 13.48 0.48
N GLU A 626 -2.42 13.92 -0.29
CA GLU A 626 -2.36 13.96 -1.74
C GLU A 626 -1.48 15.12 -2.24
N LEU A 627 -1.56 16.28 -1.59
CA LEU A 627 -0.66 17.40 -1.87
C LEU A 627 0.81 17.00 -1.62
N ILE A 628 1.06 16.26 -0.54
CA ILE A 628 2.39 15.73 -0.23
C ILE A 628 2.84 14.76 -1.31
N ARG A 629 1.97 13.86 -1.77
CA ARG A 629 2.27 12.92 -2.85
C ARG A 629 2.65 13.65 -4.14
N LEU A 630 1.92 14.70 -4.53
CA LEU A 630 2.21 15.49 -5.72
C LEU A 630 3.53 16.28 -5.59
N ALA A 631 3.80 16.83 -4.40
CA ALA A 631 5.00 17.64 -4.16
C ALA A 631 6.29 16.84 -3.97
N THR A 632 6.20 15.63 -3.40
CA THR A 632 7.37 14.84 -2.93
C THR A 632 7.47 13.44 -3.56
N GLY A 633 6.39 12.93 -4.15
CA GLY A 633 6.24 11.53 -4.53
C GLY A 633 5.89 10.58 -3.37
N LEU A 634 5.87 11.06 -2.13
CA LEU A 634 5.65 10.24 -0.93
C LEU A 634 4.15 9.92 -0.75
N ASN A 635 3.82 8.63 -0.71
CA ASN A 635 2.49 8.17 -0.34
C ASN A 635 2.39 7.98 1.18
N LEU A 636 1.83 8.97 1.89
CA LEU A 636 1.70 8.91 3.34
C LEU A 636 0.67 7.88 3.83
N VAL A 637 -0.34 7.56 3.03
CA VAL A 637 -1.29 6.47 3.36
C VAL A 637 -0.52 5.15 3.39
N GLU A 638 0.23 4.84 2.33
CA GLU A 638 1.07 3.65 2.28
C GLU A 638 2.08 3.60 3.44
N ARG A 639 2.75 4.74 3.73
CA ARG A 639 3.69 4.84 4.85
C ARG A 639 3.04 4.52 6.19
N GLN A 640 1.82 5.03 6.44
CA GLN A 640 1.06 4.74 7.66
C GLN A 640 0.71 3.25 7.77
N LEU A 641 0.30 2.62 6.66
CA LEU A 641 -0.02 1.19 6.64
C LEU A 641 1.21 0.32 6.87
N ARG A 642 2.36 0.70 6.30
CA ARG A 642 3.64 0.03 6.57
C ARG A 642 4.01 0.10 8.04
N ALA A 643 3.93 1.29 8.66
CA ALA A 643 4.18 1.46 10.08
C ALA A 643 3.25 0.60 10.95
N ALA A 644 1.94 0.63 10.67
CA ALA A 644 0.95 -0.15 11.40
C ALA A 644 1.09 -1.66 11.26
N SER A 645 1.79 -2.14 10.22
CA SER A 645 2.01 -3.57 9.93
C SER A 645 3.46 -4.03 10.14
N GLY A 646 4.33 -3.15 10.66
CA GLY A 646 5.74 -3.44 10.90
C GLY A 646 6.57 -3.63 9.62
N LEU A 647 6.08 -3.17 8.47
CA LEU A 647 6.82 -3.20 7.21
C LEU A 647 7.87 -2.07 7.17
N PRO A 648 8.99 -2.26 6.44
CA PRO A 648 10.01 -1.23 6.28
C PRO A 648 9.45 0.08 5.70
N LEU A 649 9.95 1.19 6.23
CA LEU A 649 9.60 2.54 5.77
C LEU A 649 10.66 3.05 4.79
N GLU A 650 10.21 3.65 3.70
CA GLU A 650 11.09 4.35 2.76
C GLU A 650 11.69 5.61 3.42
N PRO A 651 12.84 6.12 2.98
CA PRO A 651 13.33 7.44 3.43
C PRO A 651 12.37 8.58 3.02
N LEU A 652 12.32 9.67 3.80
CA LEU A 652 11.65 10.88 3.35
C LEU A 652 12.42 11.55 2.21
N ALA A 653 11.69 11.99 1.19
CA ALA A 653 12.23 12.79 0.09
C ALA A 653 11.82 14.27 0.26
N PRO A 654 12.70 15.23 -0.09
CA PRO A 654 12.33 16.64 -0.09
C PRO A 654 11.28 16.93 -1.18
N ALA A 655 10.45 17.95 -0.95
CA ALA A 655 9.55 18.42 -1.99
C ALA A 655 10.33 18.97 -3.18
N THR A 656 9.93 18.57 -4.38
CA THR A 656 10.52 19.03 -5.65
C THR A 656 9.61 20.05 -6.35
N ARG A 657 8.34 20.13 -5.94
CA ARG A 657 7.30 21.01 -6.48
C ARG A 657 6.36 21.47 -5.35
N TYR A 658 5.41 22.33 -5.70
CA TYR A 658 4.32 22.76 -4.84
C TYR A 658 2.99 22.15 -5.31
N ALA A 659 2.12 21.83 -4.37
CA ALA A 659 0.76 21.40 -4.62
C ALA A 659 -0.20 22.13 -3.68
N GLY A 660 -1.41 22.40 -4.14
CA GLY A 660 -2.41 23.10 -3.36
C GLY A 660 -3.82 22.65 -3.66
N ILE A 661 -4.70 22.99 -2.74
CA ILE A 661 -6.14 22.72 -2.83
C ILE A 661 -6.93 23.99 -2.55
N ARG A 662 -8.08 24.09 -3.20
CA ARG A 662 -9.17 24.98 -2.80
C ARG A 662 -10.45 24.17 -2.62
N PHE A 663 -11.19 24.46 -1.57
CA PHE A 663 -12.51 23.88 -1.34
C PHE A 663 -13.59 24.75 -1.95
N LEU A 664 -14.60 24.13 -2.55
CA LEU A 664 -15.80 24.82 -2.98
C LEU A 664 -16.67 25.09 -1.75
N THR A 665 -17.05 26.35 -1.57
CA THR A 665 -17.99 26.81 -0.55
C THR A 665 -18.98 27.78 -1.20
N THR A 666 -20.11 28.00 -0.55
CA THR A 666 -21.10 29.00 -0.96
C THR A 666 -21.32 30.01 0.14
N ALA A 667 -21.54 31.28 -0.20
CA ALA A 667 -22.02 32.29 0.75
C ALA A 667 -23.56 32.33 0.81
N THR A 668 -24.23 31.69 -0.16
CA THR A 668 -25.69 31.72 -0.32
C THR A 668 -26.31 30.51 0.38
N THR A 669 -27.25 30.77 1.28
CA THR A 669 -28.12 29.73 1.86
C THR A 669 -29.28 29.44 0.92
N GLY A 670 -29.47 28.17 0.55
CA GLY A 670 -30.49 27.79 -0.44
C GLY A 670 -30.42 26.32 -0.86
N VAL A 671 -31.00 26.01 -2.01
CA VAL A 671 -30.97 24.65 -2.60
C VAL A 671 -30.05 24.64 -3.82
N LEU A 672 -29.11 23.69 -3.85
CA LEU A 672 -28.17 23.51 -4.97
C LEU A 672 -28.85 22.80 -6.15
N HIS A 673 -28.92 23.43 -7.32
CA HIS A 673 -29.50 22.84 -8.53
C HIS A 673 -28.47 22.29 -9.51
N ALA A 674 -27.32 22.94 -9.62
CA ALA A 674 -26.25 22.51 -10.50
C ALA A 674 -24.88 23.00 -10.00
N VAL A 675 -23.84 22.30 -10.44
CA VAL A 675 -22.44 22.75 -10.36
C VAL A 675 -21.86 22.63 -11.76
N ASP A 676 -21.83 23.75 -12.47
CA ASP A 676 -21.35 23.81 -13.84
C ASP A 676 -19.84 24.10 -13.88
N GLY A 677 -19.18 23.79 -14.99
CA GLY A 677 -17.78 24.18 -15.21
C GLY A 677 -16.73 23.19 -14.67
N ALA A 678 -17.14 22.07 -14.08
CA ALA A 678 -16.23 21.11 -13.45
C ALA A 678 -15.32 20.40 -14.47
N GLU A 679 -15.84 20.03 -15.64
CA GLU A 679 -15.06 19.39 -16.70
C GLU A 679 -14.07 20.38 -17.33
N GLU A 680 -14.48 21.63 -17.55
CA GLU A 680 -13.61 22.69 -18.06
C GLU A 680 -12.51 23.02 -17.06
N ALA A 681 -12.81 23.03 -15.76
CA ALA A 681 -11.81 23.21 -14.71
C ALA A 681 -10.81 22.06 -14.68
N ALA A 682 -11.26 20.81 -14.81
CA ALA A 682 -10.41 19.63 -14.82
C ALA A 682 -9.48 19.56 -16.04
N ALA A 683 -9.89 20.14 -17.17
CA ALA A 683 -9.10 20.19 -18.40
C ALA A 683 -7.95 21.22 -18.36
N LEU A 684 -7.86 22.07 -17.33
CA LEU A 684 -6.82 23.10 -17.24
C LEU A 684 -5.44 22.48 -16.96
N PRO A 685 -4.38 22.97 -17.64
CA PRO A 685 -3.02 22.47 -17.40
C PRO A 685 -2.56 22.63 -15.94
N GLY A 686 -2.12 21.51 -15.34
CA GLY A 686 -1.62 21.48 -13.96
C GLY A 686 -2.70 21.32 -12.89
N VAL A 687 -3.98 21.19 -13.27
CA VAL A 687 -5.06 20.71 -12.39
C VAL A 687 -5.05 19.18 -12.40
N HIS A 688 -5.09 18.59 -11.21
CA HIS A 688 -4.99 17.13 -11.03
C HIS A 688 -6.32 16.49 -10.63
N ASP A 689 -7.15 17.21 -9.88
CA ASP A 689 -8.42 16.70 -9.40
C ASP A 689 -9.42 17.85 -9.26
N VAL A 690 -10.64 17.62 -9.74
CA VAL A 690 -11.82 18.47 -9.53
C VAL A 690 -12.94 17.54 -9.11
N THR A 691 -13.36 17.65 -7.86
CA THR A 691 -14.39 16.78 -7.29
C THR A 691 -15.51 17.62 -6.70
N VAL A 692 -16.75 17.32 -7.07
CA VAL A 692 -17.96 17.88 -6.48
C VAL A 692 -18.59 16.81 -5.59
N THR A 693 -18.63 17.06 -4.27
CA THR A 693 -19.22 16.12 -3.30
C THR A 693 -20.64 16.47 -2.92
N ALA A 694 -21.07 17.71 -3.15
CA ALA A 694 -22.44 18.14 -2.92
C ALA A 694 -23.42 17.41 -3.85
N ARG A 695 -24.59 17.08 -3.31
CA ARG A 695 -25.69 16.49 -4.11
C ARG A 695 -26.59 17.60 -4.62
N VAL A 696 -26.90 17.56 -5.91
CA VAL A 696 -27.99 18.36 -6.48
C VAL A 696 -29.29 18.06 -5.73
N GLY A 697 -30.04 19.12 -5.41
CA GLY A 697 -31.23 19.12 -4.56
C GLY A 697 -30.96 19.25 -3.06
N ALA A 698 -29.69 19.27 -2.63
CA ALA A 698 -29.37 19.44 -1.20
C ALA A 698 -29.48 20.91 -0.75
N ALA A 699 -29.85 21.10 0.51
CA ALA A 699 -29.70 22.38 1.19
C ALA A 699 -28.20 22.69 1.39
N VAL A 700 -27.80 23.90 1.03
CA VAL A 700 -26.43 24.39 1.12
C VAL A 700 -26.40 25.78 1.76
N GLY A 701 -25.25 26.18 2.28
CA GLY A 701 -25.05 27.50 2.88
C GLY A 701 -23.58 27.74 3.23
N PRO A 702 -23.27 28.89 3.87
CA PRO A 702 -21.94 29.18 4.41
C PRO A 702 -21.42 28.02 5.25
N ALA A 703 -20.23 27.55 4.92
CA ALA A 703 -19.63 26.43 5.63
C ALA A 703 -19.32 26.84 7.09
N THR A 704 -19.93 26.13 8.04
CA THR A 704 -19.69 26.29 9.49
C THR A 704 -18.72 25.25 10.04
N ASP A 705 -18.46 24.18 9.27
CA ASP A 705 -17.53 23.10 9.56
C ASP A 705 -17.01 22.51 8.22
N ALA A 706 -16.11 21.51 8.28
CA ALA A 706 -15.55 20.92 7.07
C ALA A 706 -16.57 20.13 6.22
N TYR A 707 -17.72 19.74 6.78
CA TYR A 707 -18.78 19.03 6.06
C TYR A 707 -19.65 19.97 5.22
N GLY A 708 -19.60 21.28 5.48
CA GLY A 708 -20.20 22.32 4.63
C GLY A 708 -19.47 22.58 3.31
N ARG A 709 -18.34 21.90 3.05
CA ARG A 709 -17.60 21.99 1.78
C ARG A 709 -18.33 21.21 0.69
N LEU A 710 -18.45 21.82 -0.48
CA LEU A 710 -19.23 21.29 -1.60
C LEU A 710 -18.38 20.47 -2.60
N GLY A 711 -17.07 20.52 -2.45
CA GLY A 711 -16.11 19.89 -3.35
C GLY A 711 -14.72 20.49 -3.18
N TRP A 712 -13.81 20.17 -4.11
CA TRP A 712 -12.47 20.74 -4.16
C TRP A 712 -11.86 20.75 -5.56
N VAL A 713 -10.81 21.55 -5.70
CA VAL A 713 -9.86 21.55 -6.82
C VAL A 713 -8.44 21.38 -6.28
N ILE A 714 -7.66 20.47 -6.86
CA ILE A 714 -6.24 20.26 -6.56
C ILE A 714 -5.40 20.60 -7.79
N ALA A 715 -4.32 21.35 -7.60
CA ALA A 715 -3.36 21.70 -8.64
C ALA A 715 -1.92 21.64 -8.11
N ASP A 716 -0.96 21.49 -9.02
CA ASP A 716 0.47 21.58 -8.72
C ASP A 716 1.12 22.77 -9.43
N GLY A 717 2.41 23.01 -9.16
CA GLY A 717 3.20 24.07 -9.77
C GLY A 717 4.63 24.10 -9.25
N ASP A 718 5.47 24.89 -9.92
CA ASP A 718 6.88 25.06 -9.57
C ASP A 718 7.08 26.20 -8.55
N SER A 719 6.05 27.02 -8.32
CA SER A 719 5.99 28.00 -7.23
C SER A 719 4.60 28.05 -6.57
N PRO A 720 4.49 28.52 -5.31
CA PRO A 720 3.21 28.72 -4.64
C PRO A 720 2.26 29.65 -5.40
N GLU A 721 2.79 30.68 -6.05
CA GLU A 721 2.04 31.67 -6.83
C GLU A 721 1.42 31.02 -8.07
N GLN A 722 2.16 30.13 -8.74
CA GLN A 722 1.65 29.38 -9.87
C GLN A 722 0.51 28.44 -9.45
N VAL A 723 0.66 27.75 -8.31
CA VAL A 723 -0.39 26.89 -7.74
C VAL A 723 -1.65 27.71 -7.45
N ARG A 724 -1.51 28.87 -6.77
CA ARG A 724 -2.66 29.76 -6.48
C ARG A 724 -3.36 30.20 -7.77
N ALA A 725 -2.61 30.67 -8.76
CA ALA A 725 -3.18 31.13 -10.03
C ALA A 725 -3.96 30.02 -10.75
N ARG A 726 -3.44 28.78 -10.76
CA ARG A 726 -4.14 27.62 -11.35
C ARG A 726 -5.43 27.27 -10.59
N LEU A 727 -5.38 27.27 -9.26
CA LEU A 727 -6.55 27.00 -8.42
C LEU A 727 -7.63 28.08 -8.62
N ASP A 728 -7.24 29.36 -8.64
CA ASP A 728 -8.17 30.47 -8.84
C ASP A 728 -8.76 30.46 -10.26
N GLN A 729 -7.95 30.12 -11.28
CA GLN A 729 -8.43 29.94 -12.64
C GLN A 729 -9.45 28.80 -12.76
N ALA A 730 -9.18 27.66 -12.13
CA ALA A 730 -10.05 26.50 -12.13
C ALA A 730 -11.37 26.78 -11.40
N LEU A 731 -11.30 27.36 -10.19
CA LEU A 731 -12.50 27.80 -9.48
C LEU A 731 -13.30 28.83 -10.27
N GLY A 732 -12.64 29.75 -10.97
CA GLY A 732 -13.29 30.73 -11.84
C GLY A 732 -14.00 30.14 -13.06
N ARG A 733 -13.78 28.86 -13.38
CA ARG A 733 -14.59 28.12 -14.36
C ARG A 733 -15.84 27.52 -13.76
N MET A 734 -15.87 27.32 -12.45
CA MET A 734 -16.97 26.63 -11.78
C MET A 734 -18.05 27.62 -11.31
N ALA A 735 -19.31 27.26 -11.50
CA ALA A 735 -20.45 28.04 -11.04
C ALA A 735 -21.39 27.17 -10.18
N LEU A 736 -21.81 27.70 -9.02
CA LEU A 736 -22.79 27.07 -8.16
C LEU A 736 -24.15 27.71 -8.42
N ASP A 737 -25.11 26.92 -8.92
CA ASP A 737 -26.50 27.37 -9.07
C ASP A 737 -27.27 27.06 -7.77
N VAL A 738 -27.50 28.10 -6.97
CA VAL A 738 -28.20 28.00 -5.68
C VAL A 738 -29.40 28.94 -5.68
N THR A 739 -30.60 28.37 -5.58
CA THR A 739 -31.82 29.16 -5.37
C THR A 739 -31.87 29.60 -3.90
N PRO A 740 -31.88 30.92 -3.61
CA PRO A 740 -31.94 31.41 -2.24
C PRO A 740 -33.22 30.95 -1.53
N ALA A 741 -33.13 30.62 -0.24
CA ALA A 741 -34.32 30.39 0.56
C ALA A 741 -35.13 31.70 0.66
N SER A 742 -36.44 31.66 0.41
CA SER A 742 -37.32 32.83 0.56
C SER A 742 -37.41 33.24 2.04
N ASP A 743 -37.20 34.53 2.34
CA ASP A 743 -37.30 35.11 3.67
C ASP A 743 -38.66 34.76 4.33
N GLY A 744 -38.66 33.79 5.26
CA GLY A 744 -39.87 33.44 6.01
C GLY A 744 -39.94 32.01 6.54
N THR A 745 -39.19 31.07 5.98
CA THR A 745 -39.02 29.74 6.59
C THR A 745 -37.61 29.63 7.13
N ALA A 746 -37.45 29.91 8.42
CA ALA A 746 -36.31 29.36 9.16
C ALA A 746 -36.36 27.86 8.95
N ALA A 747 -35.49 27.34 8.06
CA ALA A 747 -35.27 25.93 7.96
C ALA A 747 -34.82 25.48 9.35
N ALA A 748 -35.68 24.72 10.03
CA ALA A 748 -35.23 23.95 11.17
C ALA A 748 -33.98 23.19 10.75
N ASP A 749 -33.03 23.06 11.67
CA ASP A 749 -31.81 22.26 11.58
C ASP A 749 -32.12 20.78 11.26
N GLU A 750 -32.66 20.47 10.09
CA GLU A 750 -32.38 19.22 9.42
C GLU A 750 -31.06 19.43 8.66
N LYS A 751 -29.97 19.50 9.43
CA LYS A 751 -28.71 18.97 8.91
C LYS A 751 -29.08 17.61 8.33
N VAL A 752 -28.75 17.40 7.06
CA VAL A 752 -28.62 16.05 6.52
C VAL A 752 -27.62 15.35 7.43
N THR A 753 -28.15 14.66 8.44
CA THR A 753 -27.51 13.47 8.95
C THR A 753 -27.17 12.70 7.70
N VAL A 754 -25.87 12.54 7.45
CA VAL A 754 -25.42 11.37 6.68
C VAL A 754 -26.26 10.23 7.26
N PRO A 755 -27.10 9.53 6.47
CA PRO A 755 -28.02 8.55 7.04
C PRO A 755 -27.16 7.64 7.91
N ALA A 756 -27.56 7.58 9.18
CA ALA A 756 -26.71 7.20 10.30
C ALA A 756 -25.94 5.90 10.09
#